data_AF-A0A6J0NE51-F1
#
_entry.id   AF-A0A6J0NE51-F1
#
_cell.length_a   1.000
_cell.length_b   1.000
_cell.length_c   1.000
_cell.angle_alpha   90.00
_cell.angle_beta   90.00
_cell.angle_gamma   90.00
#
_symmetry.space_group_name_H-M   'P 1'
#
loop_
_entity.id
_entity.type
_entity.pdbx_description
1 polymer ?
#
loop_
_entity_poly.entity_id
_entity_poly.type
_entity_poly.pdbx_seq_one_letter_code
_entity_poly.pdbx_strand_id
1 'polypeptide(L)'
;MDTKISPMYKLSSIHEHPLFFSGMFITSKCAGCQVIGIMYGSYFCIEAYCYCRFDKDCVESPLEINHHLSHPEHPLLLTKMSPAEDGTPPCDFCGQEILSTFYNCPTCKFKVDLICGTKPSPSVIEHPVCHDHTLVFLKKQMEEDQVPCEVCKESIGGPSYSCLECNNVYFHLDCVRLSKEVDHPCHSSHPLKIMPSESLIDDDDEKSCCFCLVQPQKVLYHCSICNFTLCLGCTKRPPPLVVEDAKTHTHPLTLFSSKITFTCKVAGIDICSYLSYICLKCDFVVSGFCLGLPRVININRHNHRISFTHHLRHMGAKCGVCWERVRHYYGAYSCLICPEYVVHSRCAVDFTLWNGVELEGIPETSEDIVPFKVMGDNLIHHFIHEKHILQLFKDFVRVGGDYKRLRCDACVLPIGLGPIYSCLKCRFCIHEKCAYIPMKKNLVFGPTPYKLESQGIPVNCNLCGKVVGGFKYRSRGPFVVCPIVDVHCSSISEPFVHNGHLHPLYFLKTKEKRNCNACGRDRDGYMLTCSDCDFDLCFYCATLPERIWRISDEQPLTLYYGGKEATGKNWCEICEMELDSSKWFFTRYDCGGTLHVRCVLGDFSWLDPNMCFYIGRMAYYVVFNNQNSRPFCRNCHNRCEAPIILQYKGHDEQNGYICSFSCFCSISGLKISREYQYPDYN
;
A
#
# COMPACT_ATOMS: atom_id res chain seq x y z
N MET A 1 -34.17 11.30 22.71
CA MET A 1 -34.69 11.39 21.34
C MET A 1 -33.50 11.30 20.39
N ASP A 2 -33.25 10.05 19.98
CA ASP A 2 -32.59 9.58 18.77
C ASP A 2 -31.30 10.26 18.31
N THR A 3 -30.20 9.91 18.98
CA THR A 3 -28.87 9.84 18.35
C THR A 3 -28.88 8.70 17.32
N LYS A 4 -29.25 9.01 16.09
CA LYS A 4 -28.90 8.20 14.92
C LYS A 4 -27.37 8.18 14.82
N ILE A 5 -26.74 7.16 15.41
CA ILE A 5 -25.35 6.81 15.15
C ILE A 5 -25.30 6.41 13.67
N SER A 6 -24.56 7.17 12.86
CA SER A 6 -24.33 6.86 11.44
C SER A 6 -23.85 5.40 11.27
N PRO A 7 -24.22 4.69 10.18
CA PRO A 7 -24.00 3.24 10.04
C PRO A 7 -22.52 2.82 9.85
N MET A 8 -21.57 3.72 10.05
CA MET A 8 -20.22 3.62 9.48
C MET A 8 -19.24 2.86 10.37
N TYR A 9 -19.52 2.76 11.67
CA TYR A 9 -18.66 2.10 12.64
C TYR A 9 -19.46 1.05 13.40
N LYS A 10 -19.17 -0.22 13.15
CA LYS A 10 -19.66 -1.31 13.99
C LYS A 10 -18.57 -1.67 14.99
N LEU A 11 -18.76 -1.28 16.25
CA LEU A 11 -17.98 -1.85 17.35
C LEU A 11 -18.42 -3.31 17.48
N SER A 12 -17.58 -4.24 17.03
CA SER A 12 -17.99 -5.63 16.87
C SER A 12 -17.46 -6.52 17.99
N SER A 13 -18.28 -7.45 18.45
CA SER A 13 -17.87 -8.46 19.42
C SER A 13 -16.90 -9.49 18.85
N ILE A 14 -16.72 -9.52 17.51
CA ILE A 14 -15.75 -10.43 16.86
C ILE A 14 -14.36 -9.82 16.65
N HIS A 15 -14.22 -8.48 16.72
CA HIS A 15 -12.96 -7.80 16.41
C HIS A 15 -12.71 -6.59 17.33
N GLU A 16 -11.48 -6.36 17.76
CA GLU A 16 -11.15 -5.28 18.72
C GLU A 16 -11.22 -3.89 18.12
N HIS A 17 -10.82 -3.75 16.85
CA HIS A 17 -10.85 -2.46 16.17
C HIS A 17 -12.21 -2.17 15.54
N PRO A 18 -12.56 -0.89 15.32
CA PRO A 18 -13.74 -0.51 14.56
C PRO A 18 -13.72 -1.12 13.15
N LEU A 19 -14.85 -1.72 12.75
CA LEU A 19 -15.03 -2.27 11.42
C LEU A 19 -15.83 -1.31 10.53
N PHE A 20 -15.38 -1.18 9.28
CA PHE A 20 -15.98 -0.36 8.24
C PHE A 20 -16.71 -1.22 7.24
N PHE A 21 -17.94 -0.84 6.88
CA PHE A 21 -18.72 -1.55 5.88
C PHE A 21 -18.34 -1.10 4.45
N SER A 22 -18.26 -2.05 3.52
CA SER A 22 -18.12 -1.82 2.09
C SER A 22 -19.19 -2.64 1.35
N GLY A 23 -20.01 -1.96 0.55
CA GLY A 23 -21.05 -2.58 -0.30
C GLY A 23 -20.52 -3.12 -1.63
N MET A 24 -19.21 -3.07 -1.87
CA MET A 24 -18.60 -3.52 -3.12
C MET A 24 -18.42 -5.04 -3.16
N PHE A 25 -18.37 -5.60 -4.37
CA PHE A 25 -17.89 -6.96 -4.58
C PHE A 25 -16.37 -7.03 -4.39
N ILE A 26 -15.90 -7.96 -3.56
CA ILE A 26 -14.47 -8.21 -3.36
C ILE A 26 -14.18 -9.70 -3.22
N THR A 27 -13.08 -10.15 -3.79
CA THR A 27 -12.57 -11.52 -3.57
C THR A 27 -11.59 -11.49 -2.41
N SER A 28 -11.90 -12.17 -1.30
CA SER A 28 -11.03 -12.21 -0.12
C SER A 28 -11.29 -13.48 0.70
N LYS A 29 -10.35 -13.79 1.59
CA LYS A 29 -10.56 -14.71 2.71
C LYS A 29 -11.28 -13.97 3.83
N CYS A 30 -12.36 -14.53 4.37
CA CYS A 30 -13.01 -14.00 5.56
C CYS A 30 -12.20 -14.35 6.81
N ALA A 31 -11.87 -13.38 7.66
CA ALA A 31 -11.08 -13.59 8.87
C ALA A 31 -11.85 -14.32 10.00
N GLY A 32 -13.19 -14.31 9.94
CA GLY A 32 -14.04 -15.04 10.90
C GLY A 32 -14.16 -16.52 10.52
N CYS A 33 -14.76 -16.80 9.36
CA CYS A 33 -15.02 -18.17 8.92
C CYS A 33 -13.89 -18.80 8.07
N GLN A 34 -12.83 -18.06 7.75
CA GLN A 34 -11.68 -18.54 6.96
C GLN A 34 -12.00 -19.01 5.52
N VAL A 35 -13.23 -18.82 5.04
CA VAL A 35 -13.62 -19.19 3.67
C VAL A 35 -13.16 -18.12 2.68
N ILE A 36 -12.64 -18.58 1.54
CA ILE A 36 -12.21 -17.76 0.41
C ILE A 36 -13.31 -17.73 -0.64
N GLY A 37 -13.69 -16.54 -1.11
CA GLY A 37 -14.68 -16.39 -2.16
C GLY A 37 -14.95 -14.94 -2.51
N ILE A 38 -15.96 -14.75 -3.38
CA ILE A 38 -16.50 -13.43 -3.66
C ILE A 38 -17.46 -13.03 -2.53
N MET A 39 -17.30 -11.82 -2.01
CA MET A 39 -18.10 -11.26 -0.92
C MET A 39 -18.88 -10.06 -1.46
N TYR A 40 -20.19 -10.04 -1.26
CA TYR A 40 -21.03 -8.87 -1.52
C TYR A 40 -21.48 -8.27 -0.18
N GLY A 41 -20.99 -7.07 0.13
CA GLY A 41 -21.15 -6.51 1.46
C GLY A 41 -20.17 -7.14 2.45
N SER A 42 -19.08 -6.45 2.76
CA SER A 42 -18.06 -6.93 3.69
C SER A 42 -17.70 -5.86 4.71
N TYR A 43 -17.21 -6.29 5.86
CA TYR A 43 -16.65 -5.41 6.88
C TYR A 43 -15.14 -5.57 6.91
N PHE A 44 -14.39 -4.48 7.11
CA PHE A 44 -12.93 -4.54 7.15
C PHE A 44 -12.35 -3.60 8.19
N CYS A 45 -11.16 -3.96 8.66
CA CYS A 45 -10.39 -3.18 9.61
C CYS A 45 -9.28 -2.40 8.89
N ILE A 46 -9.12 -1.12 9.25
CA ILE A 46 -8.05 -0.25 8.72
C ILE A 46 -6.91 -0.02 9.71
N GLU A 47 -7.00 -0.61 10.91
CA GLU A 47 -5.98 -0.43 11.94
C GLU A 47 -4.66 -1.09 11.53
N ALA A 48 -3.55 -0.48 11.95
CA ALA A 48 -2.23 -0.93 11.58
C ALA A 48 -2.00 -2.39 11.98
N TYR A 49 -1.49 -3.20 11.05
CA TYR A 49 -1.18 -4.64 11.21
C TYR A 49 -2.38 -5.57 11.42
N CYS A 50 -3.62 -5.09 11.27
CA CYS A 50 -4.80 -5.91 11.48
C CYS A 50 -5.45 -6.39 10.17
N TYR A 51 -5.91 -5.46 9.34
CA TYR A 51 -6.38 -5.65 7.95
C TYR A 51 -7.27 -6.86 7.65
N CYS A 52 -7.98 -7.31 8.68
CA CYS A 52 -8.93 -8.39 8.56
C CYS A 52 -10.17 -7.91 7.80
N ARG A 53 -10.72 -8.80 6.97
CA ARG A 53 -11.99 -8.60 6.30
C ARG A 53 -12.94 -9.72 6.70
N PHE A 54 -14.19 -9.38 6.95
CA PHE A 54 -15.23 -10.30 7.39
C PHE A 54 -16.43 -10.24 6.46
N ASP A 55 -17.02 -11.40 6.21
CA ASP A 55 -18.34 -11.50 5.59
C ASP A 55 -19.37 -10.83 6.50
N LYS A 56 -20.40 -10.23 5.89
CA LYS A 56 -21.53 -9.63 6.63
C LYS A 56 -22.09 -10.58 7.69
N ASP A 57 -22.35 -11.83 7.31
CA ASP A 57 -22.86 -12.89 8.19
C ASP A 57 -21.96 -13.18 9.41
N CYS A 58 -20.63 -13.09 9.25
CA CYS A 58 -19.69 -13.32 10.34
C CYS A 58 -19.73 -12.17 11.37
N VAL A 59 -19.88 -10.93 10.89
CA VAL A 59 -19.98 -9.75 11.78
C VAL A 59 -21.37 -9.63 12.42
N GLU A 60 -22.38 -10.21 11.79
CA GLU A 60 -23.77 -10.25 12.26
C GLU A 60 -24.11 -11.56 12.99
N SER A 61 -23.11 -12.37 13.31
CA SER A 61 -23.29 -13.58 14.10
C SER A 61 -23.84 -13.28 15.51
N PRO A 62 -24.71 -14.16 16.05
CA PRO A 62 -25.40 -13.92 17.31
C PRO A 62 -24.40 -13.87 18.47
N LEU A 63 -24.64 -12.99 19.45
CA LEU A 63 -23.79 -12.90 20.64
C LEU A 63 -23.96 -14.09 21.58
N GLU A 64 -25.14 -14.69 21.57
CA GLU A 64 -25.54 -15.82 22.40
C GLU A 64 -26.29 -16.85 21.56
N ILE A 65 -25.99 -18.13 21.77
CA ILE A 65 -26.69 -19.25 21.15
C ILE A 65 -27.34 -20.08 22.26
N ASN A 66 -28.67 -20.04 22.28
CA ASN A 66 -29.50 -20.84 23.17
C ASN A 66 -29.84 -22.14 22.44
N HIS A 67 -29.33 -23.28 22.93
CA HIS A 67 -29.51 -24.64 22.38
C HIS A 67 -28.62 -25.00 21.17
N HIS A 68 -27.32 -25.17 21.42
CA HIS A 68 -26.41 -25.71 20.41
C HIS A 68 -26.62 -27.22 20.20
N LEU A 69 -26.56 -27.72 18.97
CA LEU A 69 -26.86 -29.13 18.61
C LEU A 69 -26.07 -30.15 19.46
N SER A 70 -24.79 -29.86 19.73
CA SER A 70 -23.91 -30.72 20.54
C SER A 70 -23.76 -30.26 21.99
N HIS A 71 -24.41 -29.16 22.38
CA HIS A 71 -24.41 -28.65 23.75
C HIS A 71 -25.72 -27.90 24.05
N PRO A 72 -26.86 -28.60 24.14
CA PRO A 72 -28.17 -27.95 24.24
C PRO A 72 -28.49 -27.44 25.66
N GLU A 73 -27.74 -27.89 26.67
CA GLU A 73 -28.00 -27.66 28.09
C GLU A 73 -27.65 -26.25 28.57
N HIS A 74 -26.65 -25.61 27.95
CA HIS A 74 -26.18 -24.28 28.35
C HIS A 74 -26.06 -23.34 27.14
N PRO A 75 -26.28 -22.03 27.36
CA PRO A 75 -26.04 -21.04 26.33
C PRO A 75 -24.55 -20.89 26.02
N LEU A 76 -24.24 -20.62 24.76
CA LEU A 76 -22.88 -20.30 24.33
C LEU A 76 -22.75 -18.80 24.06
N LEU A 77 -21.69 -18.19 24.58
CA LEU A 77 -21.37 -16.77 24.42
C LEU A 77 -20.21 -16.57 23.45
N LEU A 78 -20.37 -15.61 22.54
CA LEU A 78 -19.34 -15.23 21.59
C LEU A 78 -18.19 -14.50 22.31
N THR A 79 -17.00 -15.07 22.25
CA THR A 79 -15.81 -14.61 22.96
C THR A 79 -14.64 -14.38 22.01
N LYS A 80 -13.87 -13.31 22.27
CA LYS A 80 -12.64 -12.99 21.53
C LYS A 80 -11.46 -13.81 22.06
N MET A 81 -10.62 -14.26 21.14
CA MET A 81 -9.37 -14.91 21.49
C MET A 81 -8.31 -13.85 21.86
N SER A 82 -7.71 -13.97 23.05
CA SER A 82 -6.65 -13.09 23.50
C SER A 82 -5.31 -13.48 22.83
N PRO A 83 -4.45 -12.53 22.43
CA PRO A 83 -3.18 -12.83 21.74
C PRO A 83 -2.11 -13.58 22.55
N ALA A 84 -2.40 -14.02 23.77
CA ALA A 84 -1.39 -14.26 24.81
C ALA A 84 -1.42 -15.65 25.48
N GLU A 85 -2.15 -16.64 24.96
CA GLU A 85 -2.11 -18.00 25.54
C GLU A 85 -1.46 -19.01 24.58
N ASP A 86 -0.57 -19.83 25.14
CA ASP A 86 0.15 -20.91 24.48
C ASP A 86 -0.83 -21.86 23.77
N GLY A 87 -0.74 -21.90 22.43
CA GLY A 87 -1.52 -22.79 21.58
C GLY A 87 -2.97 -22.36 21.38
N THR A 88 -3.45 -22.42 20.14
CA THR A 88 -4.86 -22.20 19.82
C THR A 88 -5.69 -23.40 20.28
N PRO A 89 -6.73 -23.24 21.12
CA PRO A 89 -7.52 -24.37 21.58
C PRO A 89 -8.25 -25.03 20.40
N PRO A 90 -8.36 -26.36 20.37
CA PRO A 90 -9.18 -27.03 19.37
C PRO A 90 -10.66 -26.76 19.64
N CYS A 91 -11.45 -26.72 18.57
CA CYS A 91 -12.89 -26.68 18.60
C CYS A 91 -13.42 -28.04 19.09
N ASP A 92 -14.21 -28.06 20.16
CA ASP A 92 -14.75 -29.29 20.75
C ASP A 92 -15.69 -30.03 19.80
N PHE A 93 -16.25 -29.34 18.81
CA PHE A 93 -17.08 -29.94 17.78
C PHE A 93 -16.26 -30.59 16.67
N CYS A 94 -15.40 -29.82 15.98
CA CYS A 94 -14.75 -30.28 14.75
C CYS A 94 -13.26 -30.67 14.92
N GLY A 95 -12.65 -30.35 16.05
CA GLY A 95 -11.23 -30.58 16.34
C GLY A 95 -10.28 -29.61 15.62
N GLN A 96 -10.77 -28.66 14.82
CA GLN A 96 -9.89 -27.63 14.23
C GLN A 96 -9.39 -26.66 15.27
N GLU A 97 -8.18 -26.15 15.04
CA GLU A 97 -7.67 -25.01 15.79
C GLU A 97 -8.58 -23.80 15.63
N ILE A 98 -8.99 -23.23 16.77
CA ILE A 98 -9.74 -21.98 16.80
C ILE A 98 -8.74 -20.85 16.52
N LEU A 99 -8.85 -20.21 15.36
CA LEU A 99 -7.92 -19.17 14.91
C LEU A 99 -8.42 -17.73 15.18
N SER A 100 -9.67 -17.57 15.62
CA SER A 100 -10.29 -16.24 15.77
C SER A 100 -11.37 -16.24 16.85
N THR A 101 -12.48 -15.53 16.64
CA THR A 101 -13.63 -15.51 17.57
C THR A 101 -14.30 -16.88 17.64
N PHE A 102 -14.73 -17.27 18.83
CA PHE A 102 -15.36 -18.56 19.09
C PHE A 102 -16.49 -18.43 20.10
N TYR A 103 -17.35 -19.43 20.15
CA TYR A 103 -18.38 -19.56 21.18
C TYR A 103 -17.84 -20.40 22.33
N ASN A 104 -18.03 -19.94 23.56
CA ASN A 104 -17.74 -20.74 24.75
C ASN A 104 -18.96 -20.86 25.66
N CYS A 105 -19.01 -21.94 26.42
CA CYS A 105 -19.95 -22.08 27.51
C CYS A 105 -19.34 -21.41 28.76
N PRO A 106 -20.05 -20.49 29.44
CA PRO A 106 -19.56 -19.92 30.70
C PRO A 106 -19.53 -20.95 31.85
N THR A 107 -20.37 -21.98 31.76
CA THR A 107 -20.58 -22.99 32.81
C THR A 107 -19.66 -24.20 32.65
N CYS A 108 -19.24 -24.51 31.42
CA CYS A 108 -18.46 -25.71 31.09
C CYS A 108 -17.25 -25.35 30.23
N LYS A 109 -16.26 -26.24 30.12
CA LYS A 109 -15.08 -26.01 29.27
C LYS A 109 -15.35 -26.16 27.76
N PHE A 110 -16.62 -26.12 27.33
CA PHE A 110 -17.03 -26.32 25.94
C PHE A 110 -16.77 -25.06 25.10
N LYS A 111 -16.03 -25.22 23.99
CA LYS A 111 -15.60 -24.17 23.06
C LYS A 111 -15.77 -24.65 21.61
N VAL A 112 -16.40 -23.84 20.76
CA VAL A 112 -16.56 -24.14 19.32
C VAL A 112 -16.26 -22.93 18.47
N ASP A 113 -15.65 -23.14 17.31
CA ASP A 113 -15.39 -22.05 16.35
C ASP A 113 -16.70 -21.40 15.84
N LEU A 114 -16.57 -20.25 15.19
CA LEU A 114 -17.71 -19.45 14.70
C LEU A 114 -18.65 -20.23 13.77
N ILE A 115 -18.12 -21.09 12.89
CA ILE A 115 -18.92 -21.88 11.96
C ILE A 115 -19.64 -22.99 12.72
N CYS A 116 -18.92 -23.73 13.56
CA CYS A 116 -19.49 -24.83 14.33
C CYS A 116 -20.58 -24.34 15.29
N GLY A 117 -20.42 -23.17 15.90
CA GLY A 117 -21.44 -22.58 16.75
C GLY A 117 -22.71 -22.18 15.98
N THR A 118 -22.56 -21.49 14.85
CA THR A 118 -23.71 -20.93 14.10
C THR A 118 -24.37 -21.91 13.14
N LYS A 119 -23.59 -22.80 12.52
CA LYS A 119 -24.00 -23.75 11.49
C LYS A 119 -23.21 -25.06 11.64
N PRO A 120 -23.43 -25.83 12.74
CA PRO A 120 -22.76 -27.10 12.94
C PRO A 120 -23.08 -28.09 11.82
N SER A 121 -22.06 -28.81 11.36
CA SER A 121 -22.25 -29.89 10.39
C SER A 121 -23.01 -31.07 11.04
N PRO A 122 -23.92 -31.75 10.34
CA PRO A 122 -24.60 -32.93 10.89
C PRO A 122 -23.62 -34.04 11.27
N SER A 123 -23.84 -34.74 12.38
CA SER A 123 -22.96 -35.86 12.78
C SER A 123 -23.07 -37.08 11.84
N VAL A 124 -24.22 -37.25 11.19
CA VAL A 124 -24.50 -38.32 10.22
C VAL A 124 -25.28 -37.74 9.05
N ILE A 125 -24.99 -38.18 7.83
CA ILE A 125 -25.73 -37.86 6.60
C ILE A 125 -26.17 -39.18 5.97
N GLU A 126 -27.45 -39.52 6.08
CA GLU A 126 -28.01 -40.80 5.61
C GLU A 126 -28.11 -40.85 4.07
N HIS A 127 -28.32 -39.71 3.42
CA HIS A 127 -28.48 -39.59 1.97
C HIS A 127 -27.60 -38.45 1.40
N PRO A 128 -26.28 -38.66 1.29
CA PRO A 128 -25.40 -37.66 0.70
C PRO A 128 -25.63 -37.52 -0.80
N VAL A 129 -25.40 -36.31 -1.33
CA VAL A 129 -25.55 -36.05 -2.77
C VAL A 129 -24.33 -36.57 -3.56
N CYS A 130 -23.18 -36.67 -2.90
CA CYS A 130 -21.92 -37.05 -3.52
C CYS A 130 -21.63 -38.57 -3.50
N HIS A 131 -22.38 -39.35 -2.71
CA HIS A 131 -22.08 -40.74 -2.41
C HIS A 131 -23.34 -41.50 -1.94
N ASP A 132 -23.44 -42.79 -2.24
CA ASP A 132 -24.67 -43.57 -2.04
C ASP A 132 -24.86 -44.10 -0.61
N HIS A 133 -23.78 -44.22 0.18
CA HIS A 133 -23.84 -44.72 1.55
C HIS A 133 -23.89 -43.60 2.59
N THR A 134 -24.32 -43.95 3.80
CA THR A 134 -24.35 -43.03 4.94
C THR A 134 -22.94 -42.54 5.28
N LEU A 135 -22.81 -41.23 5.47
CA LEU A 135 -21.55 -40.59 5.85
C LEU A 135 -21.56 -40.19 7.33
N VAL A 136 -20.44 -40.44 8.00
CA VAL A 136 -20.23 -40.14 9.42
C VAL A 136 -19.21 -39.02 9.56
N PHE A 137 -19.52 -38.03 10.39
CA PHE A 137 -18.63 -36.92 10.67
C PHE A 137 -17.43 -37.37 11.52
N LEU A 138 -16.23 -37.06 11.05
CA LEU A 138 -14.97 -37.27 11.73
C LEU A 138 -14.37 -35.94 12.15
N LYS A 139 -14.06 -35.81 13.44
CA LYS A 139 -13.26 -34.70 13.97
C LYS A 139 -11.84 -34.80 13.42
N LYS A 140 -11.15 -33.68 13.29
CA LYS A 140 -9.71 -33.65 12.96
C LYS A 140 -8.93 -34.45 14.03
N GLN A 141 -8.16 -35.45 13.60
CA GLN A 141 -7.17 -36.14 14.44
C GLN A 141 -5.76 -35.61 14.09
N MET A 142 -4.83 -35.60 15.06
CA MET A 142 -3.56 -34.86 14.93
C MET A 142 -2.49 -35.55 14.08
N GLU A 143 -2.67 -36.82 13.70
CA GLU A 143 -1.68 -37.58 12.94
C GLU A 143 -2.37 -38.49 11.91
N GLU A 144 -1.62 -38.80 10.85
CA GLU A 144 -1.89 -39.69 9.71
C GLU A 144 -2.34 -39.02 8.41
N ASP A 145 -1.89 -39.64 7.31
CA ASP A 145 -1.68 -39.11 5.97
C ASP A 145 -2.76 -38.16 5.42
N GLN A 146 -2.35 -37.18 4.62
CA GLN A 146 -3.27 -36.31 3.89
C GLN A 146 -4.11 -37.12 2.89
N VAL A 147 -5.26 -37.62 3.34
CA VAL A 147 -6.17 -38.38 2.48
C VAL A 147 -6.88 -37.42 1.51
N PRO A 148 -6.93 -37.72 0.21
CA PRO A 148 -7.65 -36.88 -0.74
C PRO A 148 -9.17 -37.01 -0.56
N CYS A 149 -9.88 -35.90 -0.69
CA CYS A 149 -11.33 -35.91 -0.80
C CYS A 149 -11.78 -36.53 -2.11
N GLU A 150 -12.79 -37.39 -2.07
CA GLU A 150 -13.27 -38.11 -3.25
C GLU A 150 -13.90 -37.19 -4.30
N VAL A 151 -14.43 -36.03 -3.92
CA VAL A 151 -15.06 -35.08 -4.85
C VAL A 151 -14.02 -34.12 -5.45
N CYS A 152 -13.31 -33.36 -4.61
CA CYS A 152 -12.43 -32.29 -5.10
C CYS A 152 -10.98 -32.72 -5.32
N LYS A 153 -10.61 -33.94 -4.91
CA LYS A 153 -9.25 -34.49 -5.00
C LYS A 153 -8.20 -33.64 -4.27
N GLU A 154 -8.62 -32.70 -3.43
CA GLU A 154 -7.77 -31.94 -2.51
C GLU A 154 -7.54 -32.74 -1.22
N SER A 155 -6.37 -32.55 -0.62
CA SER A 155 -6.02 -33.15 0.66
C SER A 155 -6.97 -32.68 1.75
N ILE A 156 -7.39 -33.60 2.61
CA ILE A 156 -8.18 -33.31 3.79
C ILE A 156 -7.20 -33.05 4.95
N GLY A 157 -7.06 -31.78 5.34
CA GLY A 157 -6.27 -31.37 6.51
C GLY A 157 -7.12 -31.08 7.75
N GLY A 158 -8.36 -31.55 7.79
CA GLY A 158 -9.37 -31.10 8.74
C GLY A 158 -10.51 -32.07 8.98
N PRO A 159 -11.58 -31.65 9.67
CA PRO A 159 -12.77 -32.44 9.88
C PRO A 159 -13.35 -32.84 8.53
N SER A 160 -13.86 -34.06 8.48
CA SER A 160 -14.30 -34.69 7.24
C SER A 160 -15.49 -35.58 7.49
N TYR A 161 -16.06 -36.08 6.40
CA TYR A 161 -17.00 -37.17 6.43
C TYR A 161 -16.32 -38.42 5.89
N SER A 162 -16.54 -39.57 6.52
CA SER A 162 -16.14 -40.86 5.97
C SER A 162 -17.35 -41.75 5.72
N CYS A 163 -17.21 -42.63 4.73
CA CYS A 163 -18.12 -43.75 4.56
C CYS A 163 -17.55 -44.95 5.32
N LEU A 164 -18.36 -45.56 6.20
CA LEU A 164 -17.93 -46.76 6.94
C LEU A 164 -18.07 -48.04 6.11
N GLU A 165 -18.86 -47.99 5.04
CA GLU A 165 -19.13 -49.14 4.15
C GLU A 165 -18.09 -49.24 3.03
N CYS A 166 -17.55 -48.11 2.57
CA CYS A 166 -16.53 -48.05 1.53
C CYS A 166 -15.13 -47.85 2.11
N ASN A 167 -14.18 -48.66 1.64
CA ASN A 167 -12.81 -48.58 2.12
C ASN A 167 -12.13 -47.27 1.68
N ASN A 168 -11.55 -46.53 2.64
CA ASN A 168 -10.79 -45.30 2.42
C ASN A 168 -11.51 -44.18 1.65
N VAL A 169 -12.83 -44.02 1.84
CA VAL A 169 -13.59 -42.94 1.20
C VAL A 169 -13.85 -41.79 2.18
N TYR A 170 -13.33 -40.61 1.85
CA TYR A 170 -13.42 -39.40 2.67
C TYR A 170 -13.86 -38.17 1.86
N PHE A 171 -14.55 -37.24 2.54
CA PHE A 171 -15.06 -36.02 1.95
C PHE A 171 -14.80 -34.80 2.84
N HIS A 172 -14.46 -33.64 2.27
CA HIS A 172 -14.54 -32.39 3.03
C HIS A 172 -15.99 -32.09 3.44
N LEU A 173 -16.18 -31.35 4.53
CA LEU A 173 -17.50 -30.99 5.07
C LEU A 173 -18.42 -30.31 4.05
N ASP A 174 -17.86 -29.50 3.18
CA ASP A 174 -18.63 -28.81 2.14
C ASP A 174 -18.79 -29.63 0.86
N CYS A 175 -17.98 -30.68 0.66
CA CYS A 175 -18.01 -31.49 -0.56
C CYS A 175 -19.15 -32.50 -0.56
N VAL A 176 -19.70 -32.86 0.60
CA VAL A 176 -20.81 -33.83 0.71
C VAL A 176 -22.12 -33.35 0.08
N ARG A 177 -22.24 -32.03 -0.13
CA ARG A 177 -23.39 -31.39 -0.77
C ARG A 177 -23.19 -31.15 -2.26
N LEU A 178 -22.02 -31.46 -2.78
CA LEU A 178 -21.67 -31.27 -4.19
C LEU A 178 -22.02 -32.53 -4.98
N SER A 179 -22.93 -32.40 -5.93
CA SER A 179 -23.22 -33.42 -6.94
C SER A 179 -22.18 -33.39 -8.06
N LYS A 180 -22.07 -34.51 -8.79
CA LYS A 180 -21.29 -34.56 -10.03
C LYS A 180 -21.82 -33.59 -11.10
N GLU A 181 -23.12 -33.32 -11.09
CA GLU A 181 -23.78 -32.34 -11.94
C GLU A 181 -24.65 -31.40 -11.09
N VAL A 182 -24.48 -30.08 -11.23
CA VAL A 182 -25.20 -29.06 -10.45
C VAL A 182 -26.01 -28.16 -11.38
N ASP A 183 -27.31 -28.03 -11.08
CA ASP A 183 -28.16 -26.97 -11.63
C ASP A 183 -27.87 -25.66 -10.90
N HIS A 184 -26.99 -24.85 -11.47
CA HIS A 184 -26.50 -23.65 -10.82
C HIS A 184 -27.44 -22.46 -11.03
N PRO A 185 -27.83 -21.71 -9.98
CA PRO A 185 -28.79 -20.61 -10.11
C PRO A 185 -28.34 -19.51 -11.07
N CYS A 186 -27.02 -19.26 -11.16
CA CYS A 186 -26.45 -18.28 -12.09
C CYS A 186 -26.15 -18.86 -13.49
N HIS A 187 -26.48 -20.13 -13.74
CA HIS A 187 -26.33 -20.81 -15.03
C HIS A 187 -27.36 -21.93 -15.13
N SER A 188 -28.64 -21.55 -15.21
CA SER A 188 -29.77 -22.49 -15.15
C SER A 188 -30.09 -23.18 -16.48
N SER A 189 -29.52 -22.70 -17.59
CA SER A 189 -29.81 -23.25 -18.93
C SER A 189 -29.23 -24.65 -19.14
N HIS A 190 -28.09 -24.95 -18.52
CA HIS A 190 -27.50 -26.28 -18.58
C HIS A 190 -26.83 -26.62 -17.23
N PRO A 191 -26.88 -27.90 -16.81
CA PRO A 191 -26.18 -28.35 -15.62
C PRO A 191 -24.67 -28.21 -15.79
N LEU A 192 -23.98 -27.85 -14.72
CA LEU A 192 -22.53 -27.81 -14.66
C LEU A 192 -21.99 -29.16 -14.20
N LYS A 193 -20.99 -29.70 -14.90
CA LYS A 193 -20.35 -30.96 -14.52
C LYS A 193 -19.03 -30.69 -13.82
N ILE A 194 -18.77 -31.42 -12.73
CA ILE A 194 -17.45 -31.37 -12.08
C ILE A 194 -16.43 -32.11 -12.95
N MET A 195 -15.27 -31.49 -13.18
CA MET A 195 -14.17 -32.11 -13.91
C MET A 195 -12.80 -31.66 -13.42
N PRO A 196 -11.73 -32.43 -13.69
CA PRO A 196 -10.36 -32.03 -13.39
C PRO A 196 -9.97 -30.76 -14.15
N SER A 197 -9.27 -29.83 -13.52
CA SER A 197 -8.79 -28.58 -14.14
C SER A 197 -7.92 -28.83 -15.38
N GLU A 198 -7.14 -29.91 -15.36
CA GLU A 198 -6.25 -30.34 -16.45
C GLU A 198 -6.99 -30.83 -17.71
N SER A 199 -8.29 -31.09 -17.62
CA SER A 199 -9.08 -31.60 -18.74
C SER A 199 -9.55 -30.53 -19.73
N LEU A 200 -9.38 -29.25 -19.41
CA LEU A 200 -9.60 -28.13 -20.33
C LEU A 200 -8.31 -27.82 -21.11
N ILE A 201 -8.45 -27.48 -22.40
CA ILE A 201 -7.33 -27.11 -23.30
C ILE A 201 -6.61 -25.86 -22.73
N ASP A 202 -5.31 -25.72 -23.00
CA ASP A 202 -4.44 -24.63 -22.49
C ASP A 202 -4.74 -23.24 -23.09
N ASP A 203 -5.97 -22.76 -22.96
CA ASP A 203 -6.27 -21.33 -23.04
C ASP A 203 -6.60 -20.80 -21.64
N ASP A 204 -5.81 -19.85 -21.14
CA ASP A 204 -5.87 -19.35 -19.75
C ASP A 204 -7.24 -18.74 -19.40
N ASP A 205 -7.96 -18.24 -20.41
CA ASP A 205 -9.28 -17.62 -20.27
C ASP A 205 -10.40 -18.64 -19.98
N GLU A 206 -10.27 -19.91 -20.41
CA GLU A 206 -11.30 -20.94 -20.24
C GLU A 206 -11.24 -21.64 -18.87
N LYS A 207 -10.06 -21.64 -18.25
CA LYS A 207 -9.80 -22.26 -16.94
C LYS A 207 -10.16 -21.35 -15.77
N SER A 208 -10.34 -20.06 -16.01
CA SER A 208 -10.61 -19.08 -14.95
C SER A 208 -12.08 -19.09 -14.51
N CYS A 209 -12.33 -18.97 -13.20
CA CYS A 209 -13.70 -18.87 -12.69
C CYS A 209 -14.41 -17.61 -13.23
N CYS A 210 -15.60 -17.77 -13.80
CA CYS A 210 -16.38 -16.71 -14.43
C CYS A 210 -16.68 -15.51 -13.51
N PHE A 211 -16.74 -15.71 -12.19
CA PHE A 211 -17.07 -14.64 -11.24
C PHE A 211 -15.87 -14.05 -10.49
N CYS A 212 -15.01 -14.89 -9.91
CA CYS A 212 -13.87 -14.41 -9.12
C CYS A 212 -12.56 -14.29 -9.90
N LEU A 213 -12.53 -14.76 -11.16
CA LEU A 213 -11.36 -14.75 -12.06
C LEU A 213 -10.17 -15.56 -11.54
N VAL A 214 -10.34 -16.32 -10.46
CA VAL A 214 -9.32 -17.23 -9.93
C VAL A 214 -9.36 -18.53 -10.72
N GLN A 215 -8.21 -18.99 -11.19
CA GLN A 215 -8.05 -20.30 -11.82
C GLN A 215 -8.09 -21.42 -10.76
N PRO A 216 -9.09 -22.33 -10.81
CA PRO A 216 -9.16 -23.48 -9.93
C PRO A 216 -8.01 -24.45 -10.24
N GLN A 217 -7.34 -24.98 -9.20
CA GLN A 217 -6.11 -25.77 -9.37
C GLN A 217 -6.37 -27.26 -9.62
N LYS A 218 -7.38 -27.88 -8.99
CA LYS A 218 -7.63 -29.34 -9.10
C LYS A 218 -8.94 -29.71 -9.79
N VAL A 219 -10.05 -29.15 -9.31
CA VAL A 219 -11.39 -29.40 -9.86
C VAL A 219 -12.13 -28.11 -10.08
N LEU A 220 -13.04 -28.14 -11.05
CA LEU A 220 -13.91 -27.04 -11.40
C LEU A 220 -15.26 -27.58 -11.88
N TYR A 221 -16.27 -26.72 -11.84
CA TYR A 221 -17.55 -26.97 -12.50
C TYR A 221 -17.54 -26.31 -13.87
N HIS A 222 -17.89 -27.06 -14.90
CA HIS A 222 -17.87 -26.57 -16.27
C HIS A 222 -19.11 -26.98 -17.06
N CYS A 223 -19.59 -26.06 -17.90
CA CYS A 223 -20.53 -26.37 -18.98
C CYS A 223 -19.80 -26.26 -20.33
N SER A 224 -19.62 -27.39 -21.02
CA SER A 224 -19.01 -27.44 -22.35
C SER A 224 -19.87 -26.79 -23.45
N ILE A 225 -21.18 -26.67 -23.23
CA ILE A 225 -22.10 -26.05 -24.19
C ILE A 225 -21.94 -24.52 -24.19
N CYS A 226 -21.83 -23.93 -23.00
CA CYS A 226 -21.76 -22.48 -22.83
C CYS A 226 -20.35 -21.94 -22.56
N ASN A 227 -19.35 -22.81 -22.47
CA ASN A 227 -18.00 -22.49 -22.02
C ASN A 227 -18.00 -21.66 -20.71
N PHE A 228 -18.69 -22.21 -19.70
CA PHE A 228 -18.92 -21.55 -18.41
C PHE A 228 -18.23 -22.32 -17.30
N THR A 229 -17.28 -21.68 -16.61
CA THR A 229 -16.41 -22.30 -15.61
C THR A 229 -16.60 -21.66 -14.23
N LEU A 230 -16.81 -22.46 -13.19
CA LEU A 230 -16.87 -22.01 -11.79
C LEU A 230 -15.86 -22.74 -10.91
N CYS A 231 -15.23 -21.97 -10.02
CA CYS A 231 -14.51 -22.54 -8.89
C CYS A 231 -15.51 -23.04 -7.83
N LEU A 232 -15.10 -24.03 -7.03
CA LEU A 232 -15.91 -24.56 -5.94
C LEU A 232 -16.42 -23.47 -4.98
N GLY A 233 -15.61 -22.45 -4.71
CA GLY A 233 -16.00 -21.32 -3.85
C GLY A 233 -17.20 -20.54 -4.40
N CYS A 234 -17.20 -20.23 -5.70
CA CYS A 234 -18.30 -19.52 -6.34
C CYS A 234 -19.53 -20.41 -6.57
N THR A 235 -19.35 -21.73 -6.72
CA THR A 235 -20.48 -22.68 -6.72
C THR A 235 -21.17 -22.74 -5.35
N LYS A 236 -20.40 -22.74 -4.27
CA LYS A 236 -20.92 -22.77 -2.89
C LYS A 236 -21.55 -21.44 -2.46
N ARG A 237 -20.95 -20.33 -2.90
CA ARG A 237 -21.36 -18.96 -2.58
C ARG A 237 -21.54 -18.17 -3.87
N PRO A 238 -22.63 -18.41 -4.61
CA PRO A 238 -22.89 -17.68 -5.83
C PRO A 238 -23.16 -16.20 -5.53
N PRO A 239 -22.85 -15.30 -6.48
CA PRO A 239 -23.29 -13.92 -6.38
C PRO A 239 -24.83 -13.84 -6.31
N PRO A 240 -25.41 -12.83 -5.63
CA PRO A 240 -26.86 -12.66 -5.58
C PRO A 240 -27.48 -12.52 -6.97
N LEU A 241 -28.60 -13.21 -7.23
CA LEU A 241 -29.31 -13.10 -8.52
C LEU A 241 -29.96 -11.72 -8.72
N VAL A 242 -30.34 -11.08 -7.62
CA VAL A 242 -30.92 -9.75 -7.61
C VAL A 242 -30.23 -8.93 -6.52
N VAL A 243 -29.85 -7.70 -6.87
CA VAL A 243 -29.23 -6.74 -5.97
C VAL A 243 -30.11 -5.49 -5.91
N GLU A 244 -30.41 -5.07 -4.68
CA GLU A 244 -31.09 -3.80 -4.40
C GLU A 244 -30.07 -2.83 -3.79
N ASP A 245 -29.46 -2.00 -4.64
CA ASP A 245 -28.54 -0.96 -4.20
C ASP A 245 -28.95 0.40 -4.77
N ALA A 246 -29.80 1.10 -4.01
CA ALA A 246 -30.30 2.43 -4.37
C ALA A 246 -29.17 3.47 -4.56
N LYS A 247 -27.96 3.21 -4.03
CA LYS A 247 -26.80 4.05 -4.30
C LYS A 247 -26.30 3.91 -5.75
N THR A 248 -26.31 2.70 -6.32
CA THR A 248 -25.91 2.51 -7.71
C THR A 248 -27.06 2.77 -8.69
N HIS A 249 -28.26 2.26 -8.41
CA HIS A 249 -29.43 2.41 -9.28
C HIS A 249 -30.73 2.27 -8.48
N THR A 250 -31.77 3.02 -8.83
CA THR A 250 -33.03 3.09 -8.06
C THR A 250 -33.92 1.85 -8.18
N HIS A 251 -33.73 1.04 -9.22
CA HIS A 251 -34.47 -0.22 -9.42
C HIS A 251 -33.62 -1.43 -9.04
N PRO A 252 -34.25 -2.57 -8.69
CA PRO A 252 -33.54 -3.84 -8.53
C PRO A 252 -32.77 -4.21 -9.80
N LEU A 253 -31.56 -4.70 -9.60
CA LEU A 253 -30.63 -5.11 -10.65
C LEU A 253 -30.53 -6.63 -10.68
N THR A 254 -30.76 -7.24 -11.84
CA THR A 254 -30.72 -8.70 -12.00
C THR A 254 -29.40 -9.13 -12.63
N LEU A 255 -28.80 -10.20 -12.12
CA LEU A 255 -27.59 -10.80 -12.68
C LEU A 255 -27.86 -11.30 -14.11
N PHE A 256 -26.97 -10.96 -15.03
CA PHE A 256 -26.99 -11.47 -16.38
C PHE A 256 -26.12 -12.73 -16.47
N SER A 257 -26.75 -13.89 -16.63
CA SER A 257 -26.13 -15.23 -16.51
C SER A 257 -25.17 -15.61 -17.64
N SER A 258 -24.84 -14.70 -18.56
CA SER A 258 -23.97 -14.97 -19.71
C SER A 258 -22.86 -13.93 -19.83
N LYS A 259 -21.77 -14.28 -20.51
CA LYS A 259 -20.69 -13.34 -20.83
C LYS A 259 -21.25 -12.27 -21.76
N ILE A 260 -21.12 -11.00 -21.37
CA ILE A 260 -21.55 -9.87 -22.19
C ILE A 260 -20.44 -8.83 -22.24
N THR A 261 -20.27 -8.24 -23.43
CA THR A 261 -19.41 -7.07 -23.64
C THR A 261 -20.27 -5.82 -23.71
N PHE A 262 -20.00 -4.84 -22.85
CA PHE A 262 -20.78 -3.61 -22.77
C PHE A 262 -19.96 -2.47 -22.16
N THR A 263 -20.36 -1.23 -22.42
CA THR A 263 -19.81 -0.08 -21.70
C THR A 263 -20.54 0.08 -20.37
N CYS A 264 -19.82 -0.08 -19.27
CA CYS A 264 -20.38 0.05 -17.92
C CYS A 264 -20.89 1.47 -17.66
N LYS A 265 -22.18 1.62 -17.30
CA LYS A 265 -22.79 2.95 -17.06
C LYS A 265 -22.16 3.72 -15.90
N VAL A 266 -21.57 3.00 -14.94
CA VAL A 266 -20.92 3.59 -13.77
C VAL A 266 -19.45 3.93 -14.01
N ALA A 267 -18.71 3.09 -14.74
CA ALA A 267 -17.26 3.26 -14.92
C ALA A 267 -16.86 3.90 -16.26
N GLY A 268 -17.74 3.90 -17.26
CA GLY A 268 -17.46 4.46 -18.58
C GLY A 268 -16.40 3.73 -19.39
N ILE A 269 -16.07 2.50 -18.99
CA ILE A 269 -15.14 1.60 -19.68
C ILE A 269 -15.89 0.41 -20.27
N ASP A 270 -15.35 -0.14 -21.34
CA ASP A 270 -15.85 -1.38 -21.92
C ASP A 270 -15.39 -2.56 -21.05
N ILE A 271 -16.36 -3.39 -20.66
CA ILE A 271 -16.15 -4.53 -19.77
C ILE A 271 -16.69 -5.76 -20.49
N CYS A 272 -15.91 -6.84 -20.42
CA CYS A 272 -16.34 -8.17 -20.79
C CYS A 272 -16.33 -9.04 -19.53
N SER A 273 -17.51 -9.37 -18.98
CA SER A 273 -17.60 -10.07 -17.70
C SER A 273 -18.92 -10.85 -17.55
N TYR A 274 -18.86 -11.98 -16.84
CA TYR A 274 -20.03 -12.70 -16.36
C TYR A 274 -20.66 -12.06 -15.11
N LEU A 275 -19.88 -11.31 -14.32
CA LEU A 275 -20.39 -10.61 -13.14
C LEU A 275 -20.98 -9.25 -13.57
N SER A 276 -22.12 -9.31 -14.25
CA SER A 276 -22.78 -8.16 -14.87
C SER A 276 -24.24 -8.12 -14.44
N TYR A 277 -24.73 -6.94 -14.07
CA TYR A 277 -26.09 -6.73 -13.62
C TYR A 277 -26.83 -5.76 -14.52
N ILE A 278 -28.11 -6.04 -14.75
CA ILE A 278 -28.97 -5.29 -15.66
C ILE A 278 -30.25 -4.81 -14.97
N CYS A 279 -30.68 -3.60 -15.30
CA CYS A 279 -32.05 -3.16 -15.12
C CYS A 279 -32.71 -3.04 -16.50
N LEU A 280 -33.60 -3.98 -16.81
CA LEU A 280 -34.35 -3.97 -18.08
C LEU A 280 -35.30 -2.77 -18.20
N LYS A 281 -35.73 -2.16 -17.09
CA LYS A 281 -36.62 -0.98 -17.12
C LYS A 281 -35.92 0.30 -17.56
N CYS A 282 -34.60 0.38 -17.41
CA CYS A 282 -33.83 1.60 -17.59
C CYS A 282 -32.67 1.45 -18.57
N ASP A 283 -32.57 0.33 -19.28
CA ASP A 283 -31.43 -0.01 -20.15
C ASP A 283 -30.07 0.20 -19.46
N PHE A 284 -30.03 -0.13 -18.16
CA PHE A 284 -28.88 0.11 -17.31
C PHE A 284 -28.08 -1.18 -17.14
N VAL A 285 -26.83 -1.18 -17.58
CA VAL A 285 -25.91 -2.31 -17.46
C VAL A 285 -24.67 -1.88 -16.67
N VAL A 286 -24.33 -2.65 -15.65
CA VAL A 286 -23.23 -2.35 -14.72
C VAL A 286 -22.45 -3.62 -14.39
N SER A 287 -21.13 -3.50 -14.25
CA SER A 287 -20.31 -4.59 -13.72
C SER A 287 -20.50 -4.72 -12.21
N GLY A 288 -20.47 -5.94 -11.67
CA GLY A 288 -20.54 -6.17 -10.22
C GLY A 288 -19.45 -5.43 -9.44
N PHE A 289 -18.26 -5.27 -10.00
CA PHE A 289 -17.18 -4.48 -9.37
C PHE A 289 -17.44 -2.96 -9.33
N CYS A 290 -18.50 -2.49 -9.99
CA CYS A 290 -18.97 -1.11 -9.97
C CYS A 290 -20.28 -0.94 -9.16
N LEU A 291 -20.76 -2.00 -8.48
CA LEU A 291 -21.87 -1.93 -7.54
C LEU A 291 -21.38 -1.47 -6.17
N GLY A 292 -22.20 -0.68 -5.48
CA GLY A 292 -21.93 -0.23 -4.11
C GLY A 292 -20.72 0.69 -3.99
N LEU A 293 -20.41 1.45 -5.04
CA LEU A 293 -19.34 2.45 -4.98
C LEU A 293 -19.64 3.50 -3.90
N PRO A 294 -18.62 3.95 -3.15
CA PRO A 294 -18.80 4.96 -2.12
C PRO A 294 -19.18 6.33 -2.72
N ARG A 295 -19.86 7.17 -1.94
CA ARG A 295 -20.32 8.50 -2.36
C ARG A 295 -19.28 9.57 -2.11
N VAL A 296 -18.56 9.52 -0.99
CA VAL A 296 -17.51 10.49 -0.65
C VAL A 296 -16.29 9.74 -0.15
N ILE A 297 -15.14 9.97 -0.75
CA ILE A 297 -13.89 9.30 -0.35
C ILE A 297 -12.74 10.29 -0.31
N ASN A 298 -11.63 9.85 0.27
CA ASN A 298 -10.34 10.51 0.16
C ASN A 298 -9.35 9.56 -0.52
N ILE A 299 -8.62 10.07 -1.52
CA ILE A 299 -7.60 9.32 -2.24
C ILE A 299 -6.24 9.96 -1.99
N ASN A 300 -5.18 9.16 -1.98
CA ASN A 300 -3.83 9.65 -1.71
C ASN A 300 -3.19 10.48 -2.85
N ARG A 301 -3.97 10.79 -3.89
CA ARG A 301 -3.59 11.61 -5.06
C ARG A 301 -4.12 13.03 -5.00
N HIS A 302 -5.01 13.34 -4.05
CA HIS A 302 -5.63 14.65 -3.91
C HIS A 302 -5.91 14.96 -2.44
N ASN A 303 -5.71 16.20 -2.01
CA ASN A 303 -5.82 16.55 -0.59
C ASN A 303 -7.27 16.67 -0.12
N HIS A 304 -8.18 17.05 -1.01
CA HIS A 304 -9.59 17.22 -0.68
C HIS A 304 -10.37 15.92 -0.90
N ARG A 305 -11.48 15.79 -0.18
CA ARG A 305 -12.46 14.75 -0.48
C ARG A 305 -13.02 14.92 -1.89
N ILE A 306 -13.28 13.78 -2.51
CA ILE A 306 -13.92 13.69 -3.82
C ILE A 306 -15.26 12.97 -3.67
N SER A 307 -16.24 13.40 -4.46
CA SER A 307 -17.60 12.87 -4.41
C SER A 307 -17.96 12.20 -5.73
N PHE A 308 -18.62 11.05 -5.63
CA PHE A 308 -19.11 10.32 -6.79
C PHE A 308 -20.33 11.02 -7.41
N THR A 309 -20.30 11.18 -8.72
CA THR A 309 -21.36 11.77 -9.53
C THR A 309 -21.67 10.84 -10.70
N HIS A 310 -22.95 10.69 -11.06
CA HIS A 310 -23.34 9.82 -12.19
C HIS A 310 -23.09 10.47 -13.57
N HIS A 311 -23.00 11.80 -13.61
CA HIS A 311 -22.75 12.59 -14.82
C HIS A 311 -21.85 13.77 -14.47
N LEU A 312 -20.78 13.97 -15.24
CA LEU A 312 -19.91 15.14 -15.09
C LEU A 312 -20.49 16.32 -15.87
N ARG A 313 -20.42 17.51 -15.26
CA ARG A 313 -20.83 18.75 -15.93
C ARG A 313 -19.76 19.31 -16.87
N HIS A 314 -18.49 18.94 -16.67
CA HIS A 314 -17.34 19.47 -17.41
C HIS A 314 -16.94 18.52 -18.55
N MET A 315 -16.79 19.07 -19.76
CA MET A 315 -16.33 18.31 -20.93
C MET A 315 -14.80 18.32 -21.05
N GLY A 316 -14.21 17.17 -21.38
CA GLY A 316 -12.80 17.09 -21.78
C GLY A 316 -11.77 16.94 -20.66
N ALA A 317 -12.22 16.76 -19.41
CA ALA A 317 -11.32 16.60 -18.28
C ALA A 317 -10.52 15.27 -18.33
N LYS A 318 -9.24 15.33 -17.97
CA LYS A 318 -8.36 14.17 -17.80
C LYS A 318 -8.47 13.64 -16.36
N CYS A 319 -8.42 12.32 -16.21
CA CYS A 319 -8.43 11.68 -14.89
C CYS A 319 -7.15 12.04 -14.13
N GLY A 320 -7.26 12.58 -12.93
CA GLY A 320 -6.12 12.94 -12.07
C GLY A 320 -5.33 11.76 -11.49
N VAL A 321 -5.49 10.55 -12.04
CA VAL A 321 -4.80 9.32 -11.63
C VAL A 321 -4.14 8.66 -12.84
N CYS A 322 -4.92 8.34 -13.88
CA CYS A 322 -4.43 7.66 -15.08
C CYS A 322 -4.18 8.59 -16.27
N TRP A 323 -4.52 9.88 -16.16
CA TRP A 323 -4.34 10.91 -17.19
C TRP A 323 -5.15 10.70 -18.48
N GLU A 324 -5.95 9.64 -18.54
CA GLU A 324 -6.86 9.35 -19.64
C GLU A 324 -8.12 10.22 -19.59
N ARG A 325 -8.74 10.42 -20.74
CA ARG A 325 -9.95 11.24 -20.88
C ARG A 325 -11.11 10.63 -20.08
N VAL A 326 -11.78 11.46 -19.27
CA VAL A 326 -13.02 11.06 -18.59
C VAL A 326 -14.22 11.41 -19.46
N ARG A 327 -15.07 10.42 -19.74
CA ARG A 327 -16.30 10.60 -20.52
C ARG A 327 -17.40 11.16 -19.60
N HIS A 328 -17.97 12.30 -19.97
CA HIS A 328 -18.93 13.01 -19.11
C HIS A 328 -20.30 12.35 -18.95
N TYR A 329 -20.65 11.42 -19.85
CA TYR A 329 -21.90 10.67 -19.81
C TYR A 329 -21.96 9.57 -18.74
N TYR A 330 -20.83 9.26 -18.10
CA TYR A 330 -20.69 8.15 -17.15
C TYR A 330 -20.29 8.64 -15.77
N GLY A 331 -20.37 7.74 -14.79
CA GLY A 331 -19.98 8.04 -13.42
C GLY A 331 -18.51 8.38 -13.28
N ALA A 332 -18.22 9.35 -12.41
CA ALA A 332 -16.86 9.76 -12.04
C ALA A 332 -16.86 10.45 -10.67
N TYR A 333 -15.68 10.56 -10.07
CA TYR A 333 -15.49 11.35 -8.86
C TYR A 333 -14.97 12.74 -9.21
N SER A 334 -15.46 13.75 -8.49
CA SER A 334 -15.02 15.14 -8.65
C SER A 334 -14.79 15.79 -7.29
N CYS A 335 -13.82 16.70 -7.22
CA CYS A 335 -13.64 17.54 -6.05
C CYS A 335 -14.57 18.76 -6.09
N LEU A 336 -15.20 19.10 -4.96
CA LEU A 336 -16.01 20.33 -4.84
C LEU A 336 -15.15 21.61 -4.72
N ILE A 337 -13.94 21.48 -4.19
CA ILE A 337 -13.00 22.59 -3.97
C ILE A 337 -12.15 22.83 -5.22
N CYS A 338 -11.80 21.77 -5.95
CA CYS A 338 -11.00 21.80 -7.17
C CYS A 338 -11.86 21.32 -8.37
N PRO A 339 -12.61 22.21 -9.04
CA PRO A 339 -13.61 21.82 -10.05
C PRO A 339 -13.04 21.06 -11.25
N GLU A 340 -11.77 21.31 -11.59
CA GLU A 340 -11.07 20.65 -12.69
C GLU A 340 -10.53 19.25 -12.32
N TYR A 341 -10.51 18.90 -11.03
CA TYR A 341 -10.01 17.61 -10.58
C TYR A 341 -11.10 16.54 -10.63
N VAL A 342 -10.96 15.64 -11.60
CA VAL A 342 -11.86 14.51 -11.81
C VAL A 342 -11.09 13.18 -11.84
N VAL A 343 -11.74 12.10 -11.43
CA VAL A 343 -11.14 10.76 -11.39
C VAL A 343 -12.16 9.74 -11.89
N HIS A 344 -11.75 8.80 -12.74
CA HIS A 344 -12.62 7.69 -13.15
C HIS A 344 -13.10 6.90 -11.92
N SER A 345 -14.34 6.41 -11.97
CA SER A 345 -14.93 5.63 -10.86
C SER A 345 -14.05 4.48 -10.39
N ARG A 346 -13.42 3.73 -11.32
CA ARG A 346 -12.53 2.61 -10.99
C ARG A 346 -11.15 3.04 -10.49
N CYS A 347 -10.62 4.16 -10.98
CA CYS A 347 -9.36 4.70 -10.46
C CYS A 347 -9.54 5.18 -9.01
N ALA A 348 -10.68 5.79 -8.71
CA ALA A 348 -10.96 6.36 -7.39
C ALA A 348 -11.06 5.29 -6.28
N VAL A 349 -11.59 4.09 -6.61
CA VAL A 349 -11.80 2.99 -5.65
C VAL A 349 -10.72 1.92 -5.67
N ASP A 350 -9.58 2.19 -6.28
CA ASP A 350 -8.42 1.32 -6.20
C ASP A 350 -7.88 1.32 -4.76
N PHE A 351 -7.79 0.16 -4.11
CA PHE A 351 -7.31 0.03 -2.73
C PHE A 351 -5.82 0.41 -2.54
N THR A 352 -5.07 0.65 -3.62
CA THR A 352 -3.72 1.24 -3.57
C THR A 352 -3.76 2.77 -3.42
N LEU A 353 -4.88 3.41 -3.76
CA LEU A 353 -5.09 4.86 -3.71
C LEU A 353 -6.06 5.28 -2.59
N TRP A 354 -7.06 4.44 -2.32
CA TRP A 354 -8.11 4.65 -1.33
C TRP A 354 -8.03 3.62 -0.20
N ASN A 355 -8.30 4.04 1.03
CA ASN A 355 -8.25 3.18 2.22
C ASN A 355 -9.50 2.32 2.44
N GLY A 356 -10.49 2.39 1.54
CA GLY A 356 -11.76 1.66 1.66
C GLY A 356 -12.85 2.38 2.46
N VAL A 357 -12.54 3.51 3.11
CA VAL A 357 -13.47 4.21 4.00
C VAL A 357 -14.38 5.16 3.20
N GLU A 358 -15.69 4.93 3.29
CA GLU A 358 -16.74 5.89 2.92
C GLU A 358 -16.73 7.06 3.91
N LEU A 359 -16.97 8.28 3.42
CA LEU A 359 -16.95 9.52 4.22
C LEU A 359 -18.25 10.34 4.09
N GLU A 360 -19.25 9.83 3.38
CA GLU A 360 -20.57 10.45 3.28
C GLU A 360 -21.18 10.70 4.66
N GLY A 361 -21.55 11.95 4.94
CA GLY A 361 -22.14 12.36 6.23
C GLY A 361 -21.14 12.55 7.38
N ILE A 362 -19.84 12.28 7.18
CA ILE A 362 -18.79 12.61 8.16
C ILE A 362 -18.32 14.05 7.89
N PRO A 363 -18.31 14.96 8.88
CA PRO A 363 -17.75 16.30 8.68
C PRO A 363 -16.26 16.21 8.34
N GLU A 364 -15.78 17.11 7.49
CA GLU A 364 -14.35 17.26 7.22
C GLU A 364 -13.74 18.04 8.38
N THR A 365 -13.17 17.33 9.36
CA THR A 365 -12.33 17.96 10.37
C THR A 365 -11.01 18.30 9.70
N SER A 366 -10.68 19.59 9.62
CA SER A 366 -9.35 20.06 9.21
C SER A 366 -8.34 19.74 10.31
N GLU A 367 -8.04 18.45 10.51
CA GLU A 367 -6.94 18.01 11.38
C GLU A 367 -5.60 18.12 10.63
N ASP A 368 -5.40 19.20 9.87
CA ASP A 368 -4.07 19.73 9.63
C ASP A 368 -3.62 20.33 10.96
N ILE A 369 -3.09 19.50 11.85
CA ILE A 369 -2.46 19.99 13.07
C ILE A 369 -1.25 20.79 12.59
N VAL A 370 -1.40 22.11 12.57
CA VAL A 370 -0.32 23.04 12.29
C VAL A 370 0.85 22.60 13.18
N PRO A 371 2.02 22.30 12.61
CA PRO A 371 3.15 21.73 13.34
C PRO A 371 3.69 22.65 14.45
N PHE A 372 3.24 23.90 14.53
CA PHE A 372 3.67 24.81 15.58
C PHE A 372 2.57 25.78 15.97
N LYS A 373 2.70 26.32 17.18
CA LYS A 373 1.88 27.42 17.68
C LYS A 373 2.65 28.72 17.52
N VAL A 374 2.01 29.76 16.98
CA VAL A 374 2.59 31.11 16.91
C VAL A 374 2.51 31.73 18.30
N MET A 375 3.65 32.17 18.84
CA MET A 375 3.75 32.72 20.20
C MET A 375 3.90 34.25 20.21
N GLY A 376 4.08 34.86 19.04
CA GLY A 376 4.29 36.29 18.83
C GLY A 376 4.93 36.54 17.48
N ASP A 377 5.22 37.80 17.17
CA ASP A 377 5.90 38.17 15.92
C ASP A 377 7.23 37.43 15.80
N ASN A 378 7.39 36.66 14.71
CA ASN A 378 8.60 35.89 14.41
C ASN A 378 8.95 34.79 15.44
N LEU A 379 8.04 34.39 16.34
CA LEU A 379 8.29 33.38 17.37
C LEU A 379 7.32 32.20 17.25
N ILE A 380 7.86 30.98 17.20
CA ILE A 380 7.06 29.75 17.12
C ILE A 380 7.43 28.75 18.21
N HIS A 381 6.43 28.02 18.68
CA HIS A 381 6.57 26.84 19.53
C HIS A 381 6.34 25.60 18.67
N HIS A 382 7.42 24.94 18.27
CA HIS A 382 7.40 23.84 17.30
C HIS A 382 7.31 22.47 17.99
N PHE A 383 6.43 21.59 17.48
CA PHE A 383 6.11 20.31 18.13
C PHE A 383 7.30 19.34 18.31
N ILE A 384 8.31 19.41 17.44
CA ILE A 384 9.53 18.57 17.59
C ILE A 384 10.49 19.17 18.63
N HIS A 385 10.34 20.46 18.94
CA HIS A 385 11.24 21.19 19.83
C HIS A 385 10.46 21.92 20.93
N GLU A 386 9.59 21.20 21.64
CA GLU A 386 8.65 21.80 22.60
C GLU A 386 9.31 22.48 23.81
N LYS A 387 10.57 22.15 24.11
CA LYS A 387 11.27 22.72 25.28
C LYS A 387 11.63 24.19 25.10
N HIS A 388 11.82 24.67 23.87
CA HIS A 388 12.25 26.04 23.60
C HIS A 388 11.45 26.69 22.47
N ILE A 389 11.41 28.01 22.48
CA ILE A 389 10.80 28.82 21.42
C ILE A 389 11.84 29.06 20.32
N LEU A 390 11.42 28.98 19.07
CA LEU A 390 12.25 29.28 17.91
C LEU A 390 11.98 30.70 17.41
N GLN A 391 13.03 31.38 16.98
CA GLN A 391 12.96 32.74 16.43
C GLN A 391 13.29 32.75 14.94
N LEU A 392 12.48 33.47 14.15
CA LEU A 392 12.69 33.66 12.72
C LEU A 392 13.84 34.65 12.46
N PHE A 393 14.79 34.23 11.63
CA PHE A 393 15.85 35.04 11.08
C PHE A 393 15.68 35.12 9.57
N LYS A 394 15.46 36.33 9.06
CA LYS A 394 15.34 36.59 7.61
C LYS A 394 16.69 36.85 6.94
N ASP A 395 17.68 37.34 7.71
CA ASP A 395 19.02 37.68 7.23
C ASP A 395 20.11 36.92 8.00
N PHE A 396 21.03 36.28 7.27
CA PHE A 396 22.10 35.43 7.80
C PHE A 396 23.18 36.15 8.61
N VAL A 397 23.21 37.48 8.52
CA VAL A 397 24.26 38.32 9.13
C VAL A 397 24.30 38.16 10.67
N ARG A 398 23.22 37.67 11.30
CA ARG A 398 23.14 37.49 12.76
C ARG A 398 23.59 36.10 13.27
N VAL A 399 23.87 35.12 12.40
CA VAL A 399 24.21 33.73 12.80
C VAL A 399 25.74 33.48 12.74
N GLY A 400 26.57 34.43 13.18
CA GLY A 400 28.02 34.25 13.29
C GLY A 400 28.76 33.76 12.02
N GLY A 401 30.06 33.46 12.15
CA GLY A 401 30.92 33.11 11.02
C GLY A 401 30.81 31.67 10.47
N ASP A 402 29.98 30.80 11.08
CA ASP A 402 29.99 29.34 10.81
C ASP A 402 28.72 28.83 10.09
N TYR A 403 27.88 29.71 9.54
CA TYR A 403 26.59 29.33 8.90
C TYR A 403 26.72 28.35 7.73
N LYS A 404 27.87 28.31 7.03
CA LYS A 404 28.15 27.33 5.96
C LYS A 404 28.19 25.88 6.46
N ARG A 405 28.45 25.67 7.76
CA ARG A 405 28.52 24.36 8.41
C ARG A 405 27.21 23.94 9.06
N LEU A 406 26.34 24.90 9.35
CA LEU A 406 25.03 24.62 9.93
C LEU A 406 24.11 23.98 8.88
N ARG A 407 23.32 23.01 9.33
CA ARG A 407 22.32 22.28 8.55
C ARG A 407 20.96 22.45 9.19
N CYS A 408 19.92 22.39 8.38
CA CYS A 408 18.55 22.33 8.87
C CYS A 408 18.32 20.95 9.52
N ASP A 409 17.84 20.91 10.77
CA ASP A 409 17.54 19.65 11.47
C ASP A 409 16.44 18.83 10.77
N ALA A 410 15.61 19.48 9.95
CA ALA A 410 14.53 18.81 9.23
C ALA A 410 14.99 18.19 7.90
N CYS A 411 15.57 18.99 6.99
CA CYS A 411 15.93 18.55 5.64
C CYS A 411 17.44 18.31 5.44
N VAL A 412 18.28 18.61 6.43
CA VAL A 412 19.75 18.44 6.39
C VAL A 412 20.44 19.27 5.29
N LEU A 413 19.72 20.14 4.58
CA LEU A 413 20.33 21.08 3.64
C LEU A 413 21.02 22.24 4.39
N PRO A 414 22.04 22.87 3.80
CA PRO A 414 22.68 24.06 4.36
C PRO A 414 21.65 25.18 4.64
N ILE A 415 21.76 25.83 5.80
CA ILE A 415 20.81 26.88 6.17
C ILE A 415 20.99 28.19 5.41
N GLY A 416 22.11 28.39 4.72
CA GLY A 416 22.47 29.67 4.07
C GLY A 416 21.62 30.12 2.87
N LEU A 417 20.45 29.52 2.64
CA LEU A 417 19.52 29.88 1.55
C LEU A 417 18.10 30.05 2.10
N GLY A 418 17.64 31.31 2.18
CA GLY A 418 16.32 31.68 2.72
C GLY A 418 16.20 31.78 4.25
N PRO A 419 15.02 32.20 4.74
CA PRO A 419 14.77 32.42 6.17
C PRO A 419 14.73 31.12 6.98
N ILE A 420 15.14 31.22 8.26
CA ILE A 420 15.22 30.08 9.19
C ILE A 420 14.61 30.40 10.55
N TYR A 421 14.12 29.37 11.23
CA TYR A 421 13.82 29.38 12.65
C TYR A 421 14.99 28.77 13.42
N SER A 422 15.55 29.52 14.38
CA SER A 422 16.65 29.05 15.23
C SER A 422 16.25 29.11 16.70
N CYS A 423 16.67 28.11 17.46
CA CYS A 423 16.63 28.15 18.91
C CYS A 423 17.81 29.00 19.43
N LEU A 424 17.56 29.85 20.43
CA LEU A 424 18.63 30.63 21.08
C LEU A 424 19.33 29.86 22.21
N LYS A 425 18.72 28.76 22.68
CA LYS A 425 19.21 27.96 23.82
C LYS A 425 19.99 26.71 23.39
N CYS A 426 19.78 26.22 22.18
CA CYS A 426 20.48 25.07 21.62
C CYS A 426 20.73 25.26 20.12
N ARG A 427 21.42 24.30 19.48
CA ARG A 427 21.79 24.38 18.06
C ARG A 427 20.66 24.07 17.07
N PHE A 428 19.44 23.83 17.55
CA PHE A 428 18.32 23.44 16.71
C PHE A 428 17.92 24.58 15.77
N CYS A 429 17.96 24.32 14.46
CA CYS A 429 17.67 25.25 13.38
C CYS A 429 16.90 24.54 12.26
N ILE A 430 15.82 25.14 11.78
CA ILE A 430 15.04 24.63 10.64
C ILE A 430 14.74 25.75 9.64
N HIS A 431 14.69 25.46 8.35
CA HIS A 431 14.17 26.43 7.37
C HIS A 431 12.73 26.80 7.69
N GLU A 432 12.32 28.02 7.34
CA GLU A 432 10.92 28.44 7.49
C GLU A 432 9.96 27.44 6.83
N LYS A 433 10.24 27.04 5.58
CA LYS A 433 9.45 26.02 4.86
C LYS A 433 9.42 24.66 5.59
N CYS A 434 10.50 24.30 6.26
CA CYS A 434 10.57 23.04 7.01
C CYS A 434 9.75 23.09 8.30
N ALA A 435 9.50 24.26 8.87
CA ALA A 435 8.63 24.40 10.04
C ALA A 435 7.18 24.05 9.73
N TYR A 436 6.73 24.18 8.48
CA TYR A 436 5.36 23.86 8.05
C TYR A 436 5.16 22.39 7.64
N ILE A 437 6.15 21.51 7.83
CA ILE A 437 6.01 20.08 7.50
C ILE A 437 4.98 19.44 8.46
N PRO A 438 3.88 18.86 7.95
CA PRO A 438 2.79 18.40 8.80
C PRO A 438 3.15 17.10 9.55
N MET A 439 2.60 16.91 10.74
CA MET A 439 2.83 15.70 11.55
C MET A 439 2.32 14.42 10.89
N LYS A 440 1.22 14.51 10.17
CA LYS A 440 0.63 13.42 9.40
C LYS A 440 0.48 13.89 7.96
N LYS A 441 0.78 13.02 7.00
CA LYS A 441 0.67 13.34 5.59
C LYS A 441 0.20 12.13 4.79
N ASN A 442 -0.83 12.30 3.96
CA ASN A 442 -1.16 11.32 2.94
C ASN A 442 -0.18 11.48 1.78
N LEU A 443 0.50 10.39 1.42
CA LEU A 443 1.45 10.38 0.32
C LEU A 443 0.91 9.48 -0.79
N VAL A 444 1.24 9.85 -2.03
CA VAL A 444 0.85 9.16 -3.27
C VAL A 444 1.16 7.65 -3.28
N PHE A 445 2.05 7.19 -2.40
CA PHE A 445 2.56 5.82 -2.36
C PHE A 445 1.74 4.84 -1.51
N GLY A 446 0.73 5.34 -0.78
CA GLY A 446 -0.17 4.46 -0.03
C GLY A 446 -1.38 5.20 0.55
N PRO A 447 -2.49 4.50 0.80
CA PRO A 447 -3.74 5.12 1.26
C PRO A 447 -3.73 5.45 2.76
N THR A 448 -2.73 4.94 3.50
CA THR A 448 -2.56 5.18 4.94
C THR A 448 -1.72 6.44 5.18
N PRO A 449 -2.13 7.35 6.08
CA PRO A 449 -1.33 8.51 6.44
C PRO A 449 0.04 8.13 7.00
N TYR A 450 1.08 8.80 6.53
CA TYR A 450 2.42 8.71 7.08
C TYR A 450 2.55 9.63 8.29
N LYS A 451 3.31 9.20 9.29
CA LYS A 451 3.64 10.00 10.48
C LYS A 451 5.08 10.51 10.38
N LEU A 452 5.31 11.76 10.76
CA LEU A 452 6.64 12.36 10.78
C LEU A 452 7.45 11.84 11.98
N GLU A 453 8.66 11.38 11.72
CA GLU A 453 9.67 10.97 12.69
C GLU A 453 10.88 11.92 12.58
N SER A 454 11.35 12.45 13.71
CA SER A 454 12.48 13.39 13.77
C SER A 454 13.76 12.79 14.37
N GLN A 455 13.67 11.61 14.98
CA GLN A 455 14.78 10.95 15.67
C GLN A 455 14.92 9.51 15.19
N GLY A 456 16.15 9.01 15.16
CA GLY A 456 16.46 7.60 14.91
C GLY A 456 17.71 7.41 14.06
N ILE A 457 18.03 6.14 13.80
CA ILE A 457 19.17 5.74 12.97
C ILE A 457 18.94 6.22 11.52
N PRO A 458 20.00 6.59 10.78
CA PRO A 458 19.92 6.86 9.36
C PRO A 458 19.33 5.68 8.60
N VAL A 459 18.46 5.99 7.65
CA VAL A 459 17.74 4.98 6.86
C VAL A 459 17.69 5.41 5.41
N ASN A 460 17.59 4.45 4.51
CA ASN A 460 17.42 4.74 3.10
C ASN A 460 15.98 5.15 2.82
N CYS A 461 15.80 6.26 2.11
CA CYS A 461 14.50 6.59 1.56
C CYS A 461 14.16 5.59 0.44
N ASN A 462 12.98 4.97 0.51
CA ASN A 462 12.53 3.97 -0.45
C ASN A 462 12.34 4.50 -1.88
N LEU A 463 12.30 5.82 -2.09
CA LEU A 463 12.05 6.43 -3.40
C LEU A 463 13.33 6.91 -4.09
N CYS A 464 14.11 7.74 -3.39
CA CYS A 464 15.33 8.29 -3.97
C CYS A 464 16.58 7.46 -3.68
N GLY A 465 16.53 6.55 -2.70
CA GLY A 465 17.68 5.75 -2.27
C GLY A 465 18.69 6.48 -1.40
N LYS A 466 18.48 7.77 -1.10
CA LYS A 466 19.40 8.56 -0.27
C LYS A 466 19.36 8.05 1.17
N VAL A 467 20.52 8.01 1.82
CA VAL A 467 20.62 7.77 3.27
C VAL A 467 20.28 9.07 3.98
N VAL A 468 19.18 9.09 4.74
CA VAL A 468 18.66 10.31 5.35
C VAL A 468 18.76 10.29 6.87
N GLY A 469 19.30 11.39 7.43
CA GLY A 469 19.46 11.60 8.87
C GLY A 469 18.49 12.63 9.47
N GLY A 470 17.77 13.39 8.63
CA GLY A 470 16.79 14.38 9.08
C GLY A 470 15.40 13.80 9.35
N PHE A 471 14.39 14.67 9.28
CA PHE A 471 13.00 14.26 9.43
C PHE A 471 12.60 13.32 8.29
N LYS A 472 11.74 12.36 8.59
CA LYS A 472 11.27 11.35 7.65
C LYS A 472 9.85 10.94 7.97
N TYR A 473 9.09 10.58 6.95
CA TYR A 473 7.76 10.03 7.07
C TYR A 473 7.83 8.51 7.12
N ARG A 474 7.21 7.93 8.15
CA ARG A 474 7.02 6.48 8.25
C ARG A 474 5.55 6.12 8.18
N SER A 475 5.23 5.10 7.38
CA SER A 475 3.94 4.43 7.44
C SER A 475 4.12 2.95 7.77
N ARG A 476 3.11 2.40 8.46
CA ARG A 476 3.03 1.01 8.94
C ARG A 476 1.78 0.30 8.37
N GLY A 477 1.27 0.83 7.26
CA GLY A 477 0.10 0.34 6.51
C GLY A 477 0.29 -1.04 5.86
N PRO A 478 -0.80 -1.72 5.43
CA PRO A 478 -0.79 -3.08 4.84
C PRO A 478 -0.25 -3.11 3.42
N PHE A 479 -0.44 -2.00 2.70
CA PHE A 479 -0.18 -1.84 1.28
C PHE A 479 0.94 -0.81 1.06
N VAL A 480 1.75 -0.56 2.08
CA VAL A 480 2.78 0.46 2.02
C VAL A 480 3.98 -0.08 1.25
N VAL A 481 4.06 0.33 -0.01
CA VAL A 481 5.19 0.01 -0.90
C VAL A 481 6.47 0.71 -0.41
N CYS A 482 6.33 1.94 0.09
CA CYS A 482 7.43 2.79 0.51
C CYS A 482 7.27 3.14 2.00
N PRO A 483 7.74 2.29 2.95
CA PRO A 483 7.51 2.49 4.38
C PRO A 483 8.20 3.73 4.94
N ILE A 484 9.31 4.15 4.32
CA ILE A 484 10.09 5.30 4.77
C ILE A 484 10.33 6.25 3.60
N VAL A 485 9.85 7.47 3.76
CA VAL A 485 9.98 8.54 2.76
C VAL A 485 10.63 9.75 3.40
N ASP A 486 11.71 10.24 2.79
CA ASP A 486 12.38 11.47 3.19
C ASP A 486 11.50 12.71 2.97
N VAL A 487 11.73 13.78 3.73
CA VAL A 487 10.94 15.02 3.61
C VAL A 487 10.97 15.65 2.22
N HIS A 488 12.08 15.57 1.47
CA HIS A 488 12.13 16.09 0.09
C HIS A 488 11.25 15.26 -0.84
N CYS A 489 11.37 13.93 -0.78
CA CYS A 489 10.52 13.04 -1.59
C CYS A 489 9.04 13.19 -1.22
N SER A 490 8.74 13.38 0.07
CA SER A 490 7.38 13.59 0.55
C SER A 490 6.80 14.94 0.12
N SER A 491 7.65 15.93 -0.19
CA SER A 491 7.23 17.28 -0.59
C SER A 491 6.82 17.37 -2.06
N ILE A 492 7.14 16.34 -2.86
CA ILE A 492 6.70 16.23 -4.24
C ILE A 492 5.19 15.99 -4.25
N SER A 493 4.44 16.92 -4.84
CA SER A 493 3.01 16.84 -5.09
C SER A 493 2.75 16.53 -6.55
N GLU A 494 1.55 16.03 -6.84
CA GLU A 494 1.06 15.86 -8.21
C GLU A 494 0.06 17.00 -8.55
N PRO A 495 0.22 17.71 -9.67
CA PRO A 495 1.34 17.67 -10.63
C PRO A 495 2.67 18.19 -10.04
N PHE A 496 3.79 17.64 -10.49
CA PHE A 496 5.12 18.11 -10.11
C PHE A 496 5.71 19.02 -11.19
N VAL A 497 5.84 20.31 -10.87
CA VAL A 497 6.49 21.29 -11.75
C VAL A 497 7.95 21.41 -11.35
N HIS A 498 8.86 21.24 -12.31
CA HIS A 498 10.30 21.19 -12.05
C HIS A 498 11.07 21.98 -13.11
N ASN A 499 12.01 22.84 -12.71
CA ASN A 499 12.71 23.75 -13.64
C ASN A 499 13.49 23.03 -14.77
N GLY A 500 13.87 21.78 -14.56
CA GLY A 500 14.50 20.95 -15.58
C GLY A 500 13.58 20.42 -16.69
N HIS A 501 12.25 20.66 -16.62
CA HIS A 501 11.30 20.26 -17.66
C HIS A 501 10.08 21.19 -17.72
N LEU A 502 9.63 21.55 -18.92
CA LEU A 502 8.57 22.55 -19.10
C LEU A 502 7.17 22.04 -18.74
N HIS A 503 6.89 20.76 -18.97
CA HIS A 503 5.59 20.18 -18.68
C HIS A 503 5.52 19.65 -17.23
N PRO A 504 4.33 19.60 -16.62
CA PRO A 504 4.17 18.97 -15.32
C PRO A 504 4.40 17.46 -15.40
N LEU A 505 5.04 16.91 -14.36
CA LEU A 505 5.33 15.49 -14.23
C LEU A 505 4.36 14.81 -13.27
N TYR A 506 4.10 13.54 -13.52
CA TYR A 506 3.11 12.74 -12.80
C TYR A 506 3.71 11.42 -12.31
N PHE A 507 3.23 10.90 -11.19
CA PHE A 507 3.73 9.67 -10.61
C PHE A 507 3.26 8.46 -11.40
N LEU A 508 4.21 7.76 -12.01
CA LEU A 508 4.02 6.48 -12.68
C LEU A 508 4.65 5.36 -11.85
N LYS A 509 3.91 4.26 -11.66
CA LYS A 509 4.45 3.01 -11.14
C LYS A 509 4.62 2.06 -12.31
N THR A 510 5.87 1.82 -12.71
CA THR A 510 6.17 0.95 -13.86
C THR A 510 6.84 -0.35 -13.40
N LYS A 511 6.51 -1.45 -14.06
CA LYS A 511 7.27 -2.72 -14.00
C LYS A 511 8.27 -2.83 -15.15
N GLU A 512 8.16 -1.95 -16.14
CA GLU A 512 9.07 -1.84 -17.28
C GLU A 512 10.25 -0.94 -16.93
N LYS A 513 11.43 -1.32 -17.39
CA LYS A 513 12.67 -0.56 -17.21
C LYS A 513 12.59 0.76 -17.95
N ARG A 514 12.76 1.86 -17.22
CA ARG A 514 12.74 3.23 -17.73
C ARG A 514 13.97 3.99 -17.23
N ASN A 515 14.60 4.73 -18.13
CA ASN A 515 15.81 5.47 -17.81
C ASN A 515 15.47 6.90 -17.42
N CYS A 516 16.07 7.38 -16.33
CA CYS A 516 15.93 8.79 -15.94
C CYS A 516 16.68 9.70 -16.90
N ASN A 517 16.01 10.66 -17.55
CA ASN A 517 16.63 11.62 -18.47
C ASN A 517 17.72 12.48 -17.81
N ALA A 518 17.67 12.68 -16.49
CA ALA A 518 18.63 13.50 -15.76
C ALA A 518 19.95 12.79 -15.42
N CYS A 519 19.93 11.47 -15.18
CA CYS A 519 21.12 10.74 -14.73
C CYS A 519 21.45 9.49 -15.56
N GLY A 520 20.59 9.11 -16.50
CA GLY A 520 20.72 7.91 -17.33
C GLY A 520 20.55 6.59 -16.59
N ARG A 521 20.27 6.60 -15.28
CA ARG A 521 20.08 5.37 -14.50
C ARG A 521 18.69 4.80 -14.70
N ASP A 522 18.64 3.49 -14.87
CA ASP A 522 17.43 2.68 -14.73
C ASP A 522 17.00 2.65 -13.26
N ARG A 523 15.70 2.72 -13.01
CA ARG A 523 15.10 2.68 -11.68
C ARG A 523 13.84 1.84 -11.72
N ASP A 524 13.85 0.75 -10.96
CA ASP A 524 12.65 -0.02 -10.68
C ASP A 524 11.75 0.75 -9.70
N GLY A 525 10.42 0.74 -9.94
CA GLY A 525 9.42 1.29 -9.02
C GLY A 525 8.73 2.58 -9.49
N TYR A 526 8.75 3.61 -8.64
CA TYR A 526 8.07 4.89 -8.90
C TYR A 526 8.97 5.86 -9.67
N MET A 527 8.44 6.47 -10.73
CA MET A 527 9.08 7.54 -11.49
C MET A 527 8.12 8.71 -11.72
N LEU A 528 8.67 9.87 -12.07
CA LEU A 528 7.91 11.05 -12.48
C LEU A 528 7.97 11.14 -14.00
N THR A 529 6.84 11.01 -14.68
CA THR A 529 6.74 10.96 -16.15
C THR A 529 5.95 12.13 -16.69
N CYS A 530 6.28 12.57 -17.89
CA CYS A 530 5.52 13.56 -18.63
C CYS A 530 4.48 12.88 -19.54
N SER A 531 3.25 13.37 -19.55
CA SER A 531 2.21 12.86 -20.46
C SER A 531 2.36 13.36 -21.90
N ASP A 532 3.05 14.48 -22.09
CA ASP A 532 3.08 15.22 -23.35
C ASP A 532 4.37 14.97 -24.15
N CYS A 533 5.41 14.43 -23.52
CA CYS A 533 6.66 14.05 -24.17
C CYS A 533 7.38 12.91 -23.44
N ASP A 534 8.35 12.28 -24.11
CA ASP A 534 9.17 11.19 -23.55
C ASP A 534 10.23 11.72 -22.56
N PHE A 535 9.77 12.06 -21.34
CA PHE A 535 10.61 12.55 -20.26
C PHE A 535 10.25 11.87 -18.93
N ASP A 536 11.21 11.12 -18.40
CA ASP A 536 11.12 10.40 -17.14
C ASP A 536 12.20 10.89 -16.16
N LEU A 537 11.78 11.18 -14.93
CA LEU A 537 12.63 11.71 -13.86
C LEU A 537 12.56 10.82 -12.63
N CYS A 538 13.71 10.35 -12.16
CA CYS A 538 13.77 9.60 -10.91
C CYS A 538 13.75 10.52 -9.68
N PHE A 539 13.24 10.00 -8.55
CA PHE A 539 13.12 10.73 -7.29
C PHE A 539 14.45 11.25 -6.73
N TYR A 540 15.57 10.59 -7.05
CA TYR A 540 16.90 11.10 -6.69
C TYR A 540 17.17 12.46 -7.34
N CYS A 541 16.94 12.56 -8.66
CA CYS A 541 17.15 13.76 -9.43
C CYS A 541 16.10 14.84 -9.13
N ALA A 542 14.84 14.45 -8.96
CA ALA A 542 13.75 15.37 -8.60
C ALA A 542 13.96 16.08 -7.25
N THR A 543 14.76 15.50 -6.36
CA THR A 543 15.07 16.06 -5.02
C THR A 543 16.47 16.67 -4.94
N LEU A 544 17.12 16.94 -6.07
CA LEU A 544 18.39 17.68 -6.07
C LEU A 544 18.11 19.16 -5.79
N PRO A 545 18.90 19.81 -4.90
CA PRO A 545 18.75 21.23 -4.69
C PRO A 545 19.20 22.00 -5.94
N GLU A 546 18.39 22.97 -6.36
CA GLU A 546 18.73 23.86 -7.49
C GLU A 546 20.00 24.68 -7.18
N ARG A 547 20.17 25.09 -5.92
CA ARG A 547 21.36 25.81 -5.45
C ARG A 547 21.88 25.21 -4.16
N ILE A 548 23.21 25.12 -4.02
CA ILE A 548 23.83 24.60 -2.81
C ILE A 548 25.12 25.33 -2.44
N TRP A 549 25.30 25.58 -1.14
CA TRP A 549 26.54 26.12 -0.59
C TRP A 549 27.57 25.02 -0.34
N ARG A 550 28.78 25.23 -0.85
CA ARG A 550 29.98 24.47 -0.47
C ARG A 550 30.81 25.29 0.51
N ILE A 551 31.48 24.63 1.46
CA ILE A 551 32.31 25.30 2.48
C ILE A 551 33.44 26.12 1.83
N SER A 552 34.00 25.63 0.73
CA SER A 552 35.13 26.23 0.03
C SER A 552 34.76 27.34 -0.97
N ASP A 553 33.47 27.50 -1.30
CA ASP A 553 33.05 28.41 -2.37
C ASP A 553 32.51 29.72 -1.79
N GLU A 554 32.78 30.84 -2.48
CA GLU A 554 32.28 32.17 -2.12
C GLU A 554 30.83 32.40 -2.56
N GLN A 555 30.38 31.64 -3.57
CA GLN A 555 29.02 31.67 -4.10
C GLN A 555 28.42 30.26 -4.12
N PRO A 556 27.07 30.12 -4.07
CA PRO A 556 26.45 28.81 -4.16
C PRO A 556 26.50 28.27 -5.59
N LEU A 557 26.70 26.96 -5.71
CA LEU A 557 26.65 26.23 -6.96
C LEU A 557 25.21 26.16 -7.48
N THR A 558 25.02 26.17 -8.80
CA THR A 558 23.71 26.07 -9.45
C THR A 558 23.61 24.79 -10.26
N LEU A 559 22.48 24.10 -10.19
CA LEU A 559 22.22 22.86 -10.93
C LEU A 559 21.89 23.19 -12.39
N TYR A 560 22.62 22.58 -13.32
CA TYR A 560 22.41 22.68 -14.74
C TYR A 560 21.66 21.43 -15.25
N TYR A 561 20.58 21.65 -16.01
CA TYR A 561 19.61 20.62 -16.38
C TYR A 561 19.93 19.84 -17.67
N GLY A 562 21.15 19.98 -18.21
CA GLY A 562 21.58 19.28 -19.42
C GLY A 562 20.86 19.76 -20.70
N GLY A 563 21.40 19.43 -21.87
CA GLY A 563 20.79 19.76 -23.16
C GLY A 563 21.61 19.24 -24.34
N LYS A 564 20.95 18.84 -25.44
CA LYS A 564 21.60 18.31 -26.66
C LYS A 564 22.54 19.30 -27.37
N GLU A 565 22.60 20.55 -26.90
CA GLU A 565 23.35 21.65 -27.53
C GLU A 565 24.73 21.89 -26.89
N ALA A 566 25.10 21.18 -25.82
CA ALA A 566 26.42 21.31 -25.20
C ALA A 566 27.48 20.50 -25.99
N THR A 567 28.01 21.10 -27.06
CA THR A 567 28.96 20.49 -28.01
C THR A 567 30.42 20.47 -27.53
N GLY A 568 30.69 20.36 -26.22
CA GLY A 568 32.04 20.41 -25.65
C GLY A 568 32.30 19.35 -24.58
N LYS A 569 33.55 18.87 -24.50
CA LYS A 569 34.01 18.00 -23.40
C LYS A 569 34.23 18.84 -22.14
N ASN A 570 33.39 18.64 -21.14
CA ASN A 570 33.52 19.28 -19.83
C ASN A 570 34.25 18.34 -18.86
N TRP A 571 34.93 18.89 -17.86
CA TRP A 571 35.68 18.12 -16.86
C TRP A 571 35.27 18.54 -15.46
N CYS A 572 35.17 17.57 -14.55
CA CYS A 572 34.88 17.85 -13.16
C CYS A 572 36.12 18.33 -12.41
N GLU A 573 36.07 19.51 -11.81
CA GLU A 573 37.22 20.07 -11.09
C GLU A 573 37.57 19.35 -9.78
N ILE A 574 36.69 18.48 -9.26
CA ILE A 574 36.93 17.76 -7.98
C ILE A 574 37.67 16.45 -8.19
N CYS A 575 37.26 15.67 -9.19
CA CYS A 575 37.82 14.35 -9.49
C CYS A 575 38.65 14.33 -10.77
N GLU A 576 38.69 15.43 -11.53
CA GLU A 576 39.45 15.56 -12.77
C GLU A 576 39.04 14.52 -13.84
N MET A 577 37.79 14.07 -13.81
CA MET A 577 37.21 13.14 -14.78
C MET A 577 36.26 13.83 -15.75
N GLU A 578 36.11 13.26 -16.95
CA GLU A 578 35.22 13.74 -18.00
C GLU A 578 33.76 13.76 -17.51
N LEU A 579 33.05 14.80 -17.94
CA LEU A 579 31.68 15.09 -17.54
C LEU A 579 30.76 14.90 -18.75
N ASP A 580 29.81 13.99 -18.61
CA ASP A 580 28.77 13.72 -19.60
C ASP A 580 27.77 14.88 -19.63
N SER A 581 27.85 15.71 -20.67
CA SER A 581 27.03 16.92 -20.85
C SER A 581 25.54 16.63 -21.05
N SER A 582 25.18 15.36 -21.32
CA SER A 582 23.78 14.92 -21.39
C SER A 582 23.13 14.74 -20.00
N LYS A 583 23.94 14.61 -18.94
CA LYS A 583 23.48 14.44 -17.56
C LYS A 583 23.44 15.77 -16.81
N TRP A 584 22.74 15.81 -15.68
CA TRP A 584 22.73 16.98 -14.80
C TRP A 584 24.04 17.10 -14.02
N PHE A 585 24.51 18.34 -13.84
CA PHE A 585 25.73 18.68 -13.11
C PHE A 585 25.64 20.07 -12.47
N PHE A 586 26.53 20.38 -11.55
CA PHE A 586 26.59 21.71 -10.92
C PHE A 586 27.58 22.61 -11.65
N THR A 587 27.27 23.91 -11.71
CA THR A 587 28.13 24.93 -12.29
C THR A 587 28.31 26.12 -11.34
N ARG A 588 29.44 26.82 -11.50
CA ARG A 588 29.69 28.13 -10.88
C ARG A 588 29.30 29.25 -11.83
N TYR A 589 28.67 30.30 -11.30
CA TYR A 589 28.14 31.42 -12.08
C TYR A 589 29.26 32.29 -12.69
N ASP A 590 30.42 32.37 -12.05
CA ASP A 590 31.49 33.33 -12.33
C ASP A 590 32.70 32.76 -13.07
N CYS A 591 32.99 31.47 -12.97
CA CYS A 591 34.21 30.87 -13.55
C CYS A 591 33.98 29.70 -14.51
N GLY A 592 32.73 29.32 -14.80
CA GLY A 592 32.42 28.24 -15.75
C GLY A 592 32.83 26.83 -15.28
N GLY A 593 33.32 26.69 -14.04
CA GLY A 593 33.70 25.41 -13.46
C GLY A 593 32.51 24.45 -13.37
N THR A 594 32.69 23.23 -13.87
CA THR A 594 31.66 22.17 -13.87
C THR A 594 32.00 21.08 -12.87
N LEU A 595 30.99 20.57 -12.16
CA LEU A 595 31.17 19.59 -11.07
C LEU A 595 30.12 18.48 -11.17
N HIS A 596 30.53 17.21 -11.10
CA HIS A 596 29.57 16.10 -11.01
C HIS A 596 28.69 16.23 -9.76
N VAL A 597 27.41 15.87 -9.87
CA VAL A 597 26.49 15.83 -8.71
C VAL A 597 27.04 14.98 -7.56
N ARG A 598 27.67 13.83 -7.87
CA ARG A 598 28.26 12.95 -6.87
C ARG A 598 29.43 13.60 -6.10
N CYS A 599 30.20 14.46 -6.76
CA CYS A 599 31.37 15.10 -6.16
C CYS A 599 30.93 16.25 -5.25
N VAL A 600 29.82 16.91 -5.58
CA VAL A 600 29.25 18.00 -4.79
C VAL A 600 28.48 17.50 -3.57
N LEU A 601 27.77 16.37 -3.69
CA LEU A 601 26.90 15.85 -2.62
C LEU A 601 27.50 14.59 -1.98
N GLY A 602 27.79 13.58 -2.79
CA GLY A 602 28.14 12.24 -2.31
C GLY A 602 26.95 11.54 -1.64
N ASP A 603 27.18 10.33 -1.14
CA ASP A 603 26.11 9.47 -0.60
C ASP A 603 25.64 9.91 0.80
N PHE A 604 26.52 10.53 1.59
CA PHE A 604 26.26 10.91 2.98
C PHE A 604 25.85 12.37 3.15
N SER A 605 25.58 13.08 2.05
CA SER A 605 25.27 14.51 2.07
C SER A 605 24.00 14.90 2.81
N TRP A 606 23.10 13.93 3.01
CA TRP A 606 21.82 14.08 3.72
C TRP A 606 21.88 13.57 5.17
N LEU A 607 23.09 13.43 5.71
CA LEU A 607 23.35 13.12 7.11
C LEU A 607 23.90 14.37 7.81
N ASP A 608 23.45 14.63 9.04
CA ASP A 608 23.99 15.73 9.85
C ASP A 608 25.45 15.42 10.24
N PRO A 609 26.42 16.29 9.92
CA PRO A 609 27.83 16.16 10.31
C PRO A 609 28.12 16.14 11.83
N ASN A 610 27.12 16.28 12.69
CA ASN A 610 27.25 16.08 14.13
C ASN A 610 26.63 14.77 14.63
N MET A 611 26.08 13.97 13.72
CA MET A 611 25.41 12.73 14.06
C MET A 611 26.41 11.59 14.30
N CYS A 612 26.13 10.79 15.33
CA CYS A 612 26.73 9.48 15.51
C CYS A 612 25.63 8.40 15.58
N PHE A 613 25.93 7.22 15.05
CA PHE A 613 25.02 6.08 15.11
C PHE A 613 25.80 4.77 15.27
N TYR A 614 25.12 3.76 15.81
CA TYR A 614 25.70 2.46 16.10
C TYR A 614 25.09 1.38 15.22
N ILE A 615 25.94 0.52 14.67
CA ILE A 615 25.52 -0.70 13.97
C ILE A 615 26.30 -1.87 14.57
N GLY A 616 25.57 -2.79 15.21
CA GLY A 616 26.16 -3.78 16.08
C GLY A 616 26.94 -3.10 17.21
N ARG A 617 28.24 -3.38 17.30
CA ARG A 617 29.15 -2.80 18.31
C ARG A 617 30.00 -1.63 17.77
N MET A 618 29.81 -1.23 16.51
CA MET A 618 30.63 -0.21 15.86
C MET A 618 29.94 1.15 15.89
N ALA A 619 30.70 2.20 16.21
CA ALA A 619 30.25 3.59 16.19
C ALA A 619 30.69 4.27 14.89
N TYR A 620 29.74 4.90 14.20
CA TYR A 620 29.96 5.68 13.00
C TYR A 620 29.65 7.16 13.28
N TYR A 621 30.57 8.03 12.89
CA TYR A 621 30.49 9.48 13.00
C TYR A 621 30.43 10.07 11.60
N VAL A 622 29.45 10.92 11.35
CA VAL A 622 29.38 11.69 10.11
C VAL A 622 30.33 12.88 10.25
N VAL A 623 31.22 13.10 9.29
CA VAL A 623 32.23 14.16 9.39
C VAL A 623 32.40 14.91 8.07
N PHE A 624 32.77 16.19 8.18
CA PHE A 624 33.18 16.97 7.02
C PHE A 624 34.53 16.49 6.48
N ASN A 625 34.61 16.35 5.16
CA ASN A 625 35.85 16.08 4.44
C ASN A 625 36.49 17.40 3.97
N ASN A 626 37.05 18.13 4.91
CA ASN A 626 37.67 19.45 4.69
C ASN A 626 39.20 19.43 4.85
N GLN A 627 39.81 18.24 4.89
CA GLN A 627 41.25 18.08 5.01
C GLN A 627 41.92 18.22 3.63
N ASN A 628 42.99 19.02 3.55
CA ASN A 628 43.73 19.28 2.30
C ASN A 628 44.20 17.98 1.62
N SER A 629 44.53 16.94 2.39
CA SER A 629 45.07 15.68 1.88
C SER A 629 44.02 14.60 1.59
N ARG A 630 42.70 14.87 1.72
CA ARG A 630 41.56 13.93 1.53
C ARG A 630 41.83 12.48 1.99
N PRO A 631 41.21 11.99 3.07
CA PRO A 631 41.54 10.67 3.63
C PRO A 631 41.27 9.53 2.66
N PHE A 632 42.02 8.44 2.79
CA PHE A 632 41.78 7.20 2.03
C PHE A 632 40.60 6.44 2.61
N CYS A 633 39.73 5.94 1.73
CA CYS A 633 38.67 5.04 2.13
C CYS A 633 39.23 3.67 2.49
N ARG A 634 38.78 3.09 3.61
CA ARG A 634 39.23 1.76 4.04
C ARG A 634 38.84 0.62 3.08
N ASN A 635 37.71 0.75 2.38
CA ASN A 635 37.20 -0.32 1.53
C ASN A 635 37.75 -0.27 0.10
N CYS A 636 37.64 0.87 -0.58
CA CYS A 636 38.09 1.00 -1.97
C CYS A 636 39.51 1.55 -2.11
N HIS A 637 40.15 1.95 -1.02
CA HIS A 637 41.50 2.55 -1.01
C HIS A 637 41.68 3.82 -1.86
N ASN A 638 40.60 4.38 -2.40
CA ASN A 638 40.61 5.67 -3.12
C ASN A 638 40.51 6.85 -2.14
N ARG A 639 40.95 8.03 -2.57
CA ARG A 639 40.75 9.26 -1.82
C ARG A 639 39.27 9.59 -1.72
N CYS A 640 38.84 10.01 -0.54
CA CYS A 640 37.48 10.46 -0.32
C CYS A 640 37.26 11.81 -1.03
N GLU A 641 36.40 11.88 -2.04
CA GLU A 641 36.11 13.10 -2.80
C GLU A 641 34.91 13.87 -2.27
N ALA A 642 33.91 13.15 -1.74
CA ALA A 642 32.67 13.72 -1.24
C ALA A 642 32.92 14.66 -0.04
N PRO A 643 32.12 15.73 0.12
CA PRO A 643 32.31 16.70 1.20
C PRO A 643 31.92 16.17 2.58
N ILE A 644 31.11 15.11 2.64
CA ILE A 644 30.67 14.46 3.88
C ILE A 644 30.97 12.96 3.75
N ILE A 645 31.66 12.42 4.76
CA ILE A 645 32.09 11.02 4.82
C ILE A 645 31.79 10.42 6.19
N LEU A 646 31.87 9.10 6.31
CA LEU A 646 31.78 8.43 7.61
C LEU A 646 33.18 8.14 8.14
N GLN A 647 33.38 8.44 9.42
CA GLN A 647 34.49 7.96 10.22
C GLN A 647 33.95 6.93 11.20
N TYR A 648 34.55 5.75 11.29
CA TYR A 648 34.16 4.77 12.30
C TYR A 648 35.28 4.58 13.33
N LYS A 649 34.89 4.31 14.58
CA LYS A 649 35.81 4.00 15.68
C LYS A 649 35.51 2.59 16.19
N GLY A 650 36.47 1.69 16.00
CA GLY A 650 36.45 0.35 16.60
C GLY A 650 37.14 0.33 17.96
N HIS A 651 36.90 -0.73 18.75
CA HIS A 651 37.58 -0.93 20.04
C HIS A 651 39.10 -1.21 19.89
N ASP A 652 39.54 -1.73 18.74
CA ASP A 652 40.92 -2.17 18.50
C ASP A 652 41.76 -1.18 17.64
N GLU A 653 41.66 0.13 17.91
CA GLU A 653 42.48 1.21 17.31
C GLU A 653 42.45 1.39 15.78
N GLN A 654 41.76 0.54 15.01
CA GLN A 654 41.66 0.67 13.56
C GLN A 654 40.58 1.69 13.14
N ASN A 655 40.80 2.96 13.46
CA ASN A 655 39.99 4.07 12.95
C ASN A 655 40.14 4.17 11.43
N GLY A 656 39.05 4.45 10.72
CA GLY A 656 39.08 4.57 9.26
C GLY A 656 37.92 5.38 8.71
N TYR A 657 38.02 5.69 7.42
CA TYR A 657 37.05 6.50 6.70
C TYR A 657 36.34 5.70 5.61
N ILE A 658 35.09 6.06 5.34
CA ILE A 658 34.24 5.44 4.33
C ILE A 658 33.68 6.53 3.41
N CYS A 659 33.91 6.41 2.10
CA CYS A 659 33.60 7.44 1.12
C CYS A 659 32.20 7.33 0.49
N SER A 660 31.60 6.14 0.50
CA SER A 660 30.32 5.86 -0.18
C SER A 660 29.48 4.84 0.59
N PHE A 661 28.17 4.81 0.29
CA PHE A 661 27.25 3.85 0.86
C PHE A 661 27.58 2.42 0.44
N SER A 662 28.04 2.24 -0.81
CA SER A 662 28.53 0.93 -1.28
C SER A 662 29.70 0.43 -0.43
N CYS A 663 30.69 1.29 -0.16
CA CYS A 663 31.82 0.93 0.70
C CYS A 663 31.39 0.63 2.14
N PHE A 664 30.38 1.36 2.63
CA PHE A 664 29.79 1.13 3.94
C PHE A 664 29.11 -0.25 4.03
N CYS A 665 28.32 -0.65 3.03
CA CYS A 665 27.68 -1.96 2.97
C CYS A 665 28.69 -3.11 2.91
N SER A 666 29.76 -2.96 2.12
CA SER A 666 30.84 -3.95 2.03
C SER A 666 31.50 -4.23 3.39
N ILE A 667 31.73 -3.19 4.20
CA ILE A 667 32.34 -3.32 5.53
C ILE A 667 31.35 -3.86 6.57
N SER A 668 30.10 -3.43 6.53
CA SER A 668 29.09 -3.75 7.55
C SER A 668 28.41 -5.11 7.35
N GLY A 669 28.67 -5.81 6.23
CA GLY A 669 28.01 -7.08 5.91
C GLY A 669 26.52 -6.92 5.55
N LEU A 670 26.04 -5.70 5.36
CA LEU A 670 24.69 -5.42 4.89
C LEU A 670 24.60 -5.77 3.40
N LYS A 671 23.71 -6.70 3.03
CA LYS A 671 23.45 -7.05 1.63
C LYS A 671 22.89 -5.82 0.90
N ILE A 672 23.61 -5.35 -0.11
CA ILE A 672 23.13 -4.38 -1.09
C ILE A 672 22.01 -5.08 -1.88
N SER A 673 20.77 -4.57 -1.86
CA SER A 673 19.83 -4.95 -2.92
C SER A 673 20.43 -4.49 -4.24
N ARG A 674 20.40 -5.34 -5.28
CA ARG A 674 21.07 -5.10 -6.58
C ARG A 674 20.71 -3.74 -7.24
N GLU A 675 19.72 -3.03 -6.73
CA GLU A 675 19.22 -1.72 -7.15
C GLU A 675 20.12 -0.51 -6.78
N TYR A 676 21.14 -0.68 -5.93
CA TYR A 676 22.02 0.41 -5.46
C TYR A 676 23.49 0.29 -5.90
N GLN A 677 23.81 -0.60 -6.84
CA GLN A 677 25.14 -0.63 -7.43
C GLN A 677 25.34 0.60 -8.32
N TYR A 678 26.28 1.47 -7.91
CA TYR A 678 26.80 2.54 -8.76
C TYR A 678 27.78 1.91 -9.77
N PRO A 679 27.53 1.98 -11.09
CA PRO A 679 28.41 1.33 -12.08
C PRO A 679 29.74 2.05 -12.32
N ASP A 680 29.96 3.24 -11.77
CA ASP A 680 31.11 4.06 -12.12
C ASP A 680 32.28 3.89 -11.13
N TYR A 681 32.68 2.64 -10.92
CA TYR A 681 33.99 2.29 -10.39
C TYR A 681 34.74 1.55 -11.49
N ASN A 682 35.19 2.28 -12.50
CA ASN A 682 36.37 1.99 -13.30
C ASN A 682 36.88 3.29 -13.92
#